data_AF-A0A7X4B7L7-F1
#
_entry.id   AF-A0A7X4B7L7-F1
#
_cell.length_a   1.000
_cell.length_b   1.000
_cell.length_c   1.000
_cell.angle_alpha   90.00
_cell.angle_beta   90.00
_cell.angle_gamma   90.00
#
_symmetry.space_group_name_H-M   'P 1'
#
loop_
_entity.id
_entity.type
_entity.pdbx_description
1 polymer ?
#
loop_
_entity_poly.entity_id
_entity_poly.type
_entity_poly.pdbx_seq_one_letter_code
_entity_poly.pdbx_strand_id
1 'polypeptide(L)'
;MQESKNLKLFLSYSHLDEDSIHQFSKHLTPLRNNGLFSQWYDRKIVAGEDFRKSIDNNLLDADIICLFISANFLASDACMSEKTDALKLKGRKGVSVIPIILADCGWEDDPDISPLLALPTDGHAVSNFEDVNAAWNDVYKGLSSVMEKETAIRQLKICDQFTKSFLENTELLSKSHSQKDEILLQHIFVFPEVSEYNDLREFEKKKGSEKLLEDFSNHPKILIAGESHSGKTTLCKKFFTELRRKNFIPIYISDSVKNYHGKIENRISESFRDQYQDCAISLEDIDVDRVIPIVDDFHFAKNKERLIKALIPYKHQILIVDEIFGLNFQGESLISTFKHFEIEEFSPSLRDKLIRKWLHLTDASGKALPNKNSIYQNIDQTTELVNSALGKSLGSGIMPAYPFFVLMVINTYETFSKPLDQEITSQGYCYQALIYAYLTKQGVKNDDIDTYVNFLTELAFYQYQSRKHELPAHEFDAFIEQYKGKYNLPVAENTLLTNLRETNIFSSNGFNNYSFCYSYLFYFFVAKYLAEHLEDCQKIIHHIMNNLHKNDYAYIAVFLSHHSKNILVVEKIIEIASDLFEKFEPFTLTRDELGFFDKQTDVIVQAVLPKAHDLPEQVRKQDLKVQDQLEEQEEKEELEGEEEENEGEFDFELVKELRRTIKTVEVMGMMIKNRAGSLEKYKLESIFEEGMNAHLRVMQSFIELVKHEEAQDEVVEYILSRLSLIEKERGKNLDQDKLKAISRRIFWNTNFFILYSIINKIIHSLGSDKLTAIIETVCDKKGTPAAFLIKHGIFMWYKKNLQLDHITDGIKSDDFSEIAKNILRHRVADHCRIHSVSFKEKQKIENKLSIPSIKLLKVGDQEN
;
A
#
# COMPACT_ATOMS: atom_id res chain seq x y z
N MET A 1 7.98 -28.46 -6.96
CA MET A 1 7.70 -29.86 -6.56
C MET A 1 7.42 -30.64 -7.81
N GLN A 2 8.03 -31.81 -8.01
CA GLN A 2 7.60 -32.74 -9.05
C GLN A 2 6.21 -33.24 -8.63
N GLU A 3 5.16 -32.73 -9.27
CA GLU A 3 3.80 -33.23 -9.05
C GLU A 3 3.73 -34.69 -9.48
N SER A 4 3.11 -35.51 -8.63
CA SER A 4 2.86 -36.92 -8.89
C SER A 4 2.10 -37.06 -10.21
N LYS A 5 2.59 -37.91 -11.13
CA LYS A 5 1.97 -38.19 -12.44
C LYS A 5 0.54 -38.75 -12.39
N ASN A 6 0.02 -39.09 -11.21
CA ASN A 6 -1.27 -39.76 -11.07
C ASN A 6 -2.34 -38.75 -10.69
N LEU A 7 -3.42 -38.68 -11.48
CA LEU A 7 -4.63 -37.91 -11.14
C LEU A 7 -5.27 -38.47 -9.86
N LYS A 8 -5.86 -37.62 -9.03
CA LYS A 8 -6.59 -38.00 -7.83
C LYS A 8 -8.08 -38.02 -8.13
N LEU A 9 -8.67 -39.21 -8.06
CA LEU A 9 -10.09 -39.42 -8.31
C LEU A 9 -10.83 -39.56 -6.97
N PHE A 10 -11.77 -38.66 -6.71
CA PHE A 10 -12.67 -38.72 -5.55
C PHE A 10 -14.03 -39.26 -5.97
N LEU A 11 -14.59 -40.19 -5.20
CA LEU A 11 -15.91 -40.76 -5.45
C LEU A 11 -16.88 -40.30 -4.35
N SER A 12 -17.91 -39.55 -4.73
CA SER A 12 -19.04 -39.21 -3.86
C SER A 12 -20.22 -40.11 -4.19
N TYR A 13 -20.67 -40.91 -3.22
CA TYR A 13 -21.74 -41.89 -3.42
C TYR A 13 -22.49 -42.13 -2.10
N SER A 14 -23.74 -42.63 -2.19
CA SER A 14 -24.46 -43.10 -1.00
C SER A 14 -23.96 -44.49 -0.62
N HIS A 15 -23.72 -44.76 0.68
CA HIS A 15 -23.32 -46.10 1.13
C HIS A 15 -24.32 -47.20 0.76
N LEU A 16 -25.57 -46.83 0.46
CA LEU A 16 -26.61 -47.75 -0.03
C LEU A 16 -26.35 -48.25 -1.46
N ASP A 17 -25.49 -47.56 -2.23
CA ASP A 17 -25.14 -47.86 -3.62
C ASP A 17 -23.75 -48.50 -3.77
N GLU A 18 -23.18 -49.02 -2.67
CA GLU A 18 -21.80 -49.50 -2.62
C GLU A 18 -21.47 -50.61 -3.63
N ASP A 19 -22.43 -51.52 -3.88
CA ASP A 19 -22.24 -52.60 -4.86
C ASP A 19 -21.90 -52.06 -6.26
N SER A 20 -22.48 -50.93 -6.65
CA SER A 20 -22.19 -50.24 -7.91
C SER A 20 -20.77 -49.69 -7.93
N ILE A 21 -20.26 -49.17 -6.82
CA ILE A 21 -18.88 -48.66 -6.69
C ILE A 21 -17.85 -49.79 -6.78
N HIS A 22 -18.17 -50.97 -6.24
CA HIS A 22 -17.34 -52.16 -6.42
C HIS A 22 -17.25 -52.59 -7.88
N GLN A 23 -18.36 -52.55 -8.63
CA GLN A 23 -18.36 -52.85 -10.06
C GLN A 23 -17.60 -51.80 -10.87
N PHE A 24 -17.81 -50.52 -10.60
CA PHE A 24 -17.04 -49.43 -11.19
C PHE A 24 -15.52 -49.61 -10.98
N SER A 25 -15.12 -49.91 -9.75
CA SER A 25 -13.70 -50.12 -9.39
C SER A 25 -13.06 -51.31 -10.11
N LYS A 26 -13.83 -52.37 -10.41
CA LYS A 26 -13.36 -53.50 -11.23
C LYS A 26 -13.07 -53.06 -12.66
N HIS A 27 -14.00 -52.32 -13.28
CA HIS A 27 -13.87 -51.88 -14.67
C HIS A 27 -12.75 -50.87 -14.88
N LEU A 28 -12.41 -50.04 -13.88
CA LEU A 28 -11.27 -49.11 -13.95
C LEU A 28 -9.89 -49.73 -13.65
N THR A 29 -9.82 -51.04 -13.34
CA THR A 29 -8.56 -51.72 -13.04
C THR A 29 -7.46 -51.47 -14.08
N PRO A 30 -7.74 -51.49 -15.40
CA PRO A 30 -6.72 -51.20 -16.42
C PRO A 30 -6.12 -49.78 -16.29
N LEU A 31 -6.95 -48.76 -16.09
CA LEU A 31 -6.51 -47.36 -15.95
C LEU A 31 -5.69 -47.16 -14.67
N ARG A 32 -6.08 -47.84 -13.58
CA ARG A 32 -5.35 -47.83 -12.31
C ARG A 32 -3.99 -48.52 -12.44
N ASN A 33 -3.94 -49.68 -13.08
CA ASN A 33 -2.70 -50.46 -13.26
C ASN A 33 -1.71 -49.75 -14.20
N ASN A 34 -2.20 -48.96 -15.15
CA ASN A 34 -1.38 -48.09 -15.99
C ASN A 34 -0.87 -46.83 -15.27
N GLY A 35 -1.21 -46.66 -13.98
CA GLY A 35 -0.74 -45.54 -13.16
C GLY A 35 -1.37 -44.20 -13.55
N LEU A 36 -2.49 -44.17 -14.26
CA LEU A 36 -3.12 -42.93 -14.71
C LEU A 36 -3.78 -42.15 -13.56
N PHE A 37 -4.19 -42.84 -12.49
CA PHE A 37 -4.79 -42.19 -11.33
C PHE A 37 -4.63 -42.99 -10.02
N SER A 38 -4.74 -42.29 -8.90
CA SER A 38 -4.98 -42.84 -7.57
C SER A 38 -6.42 -42.54 -7.13
N GLN A 39 -7.17 -43.60 -6.81
CA GLN A 39 -8.57 -43.50 -6.35
C GLN A 39 -8.61 -43.25 -4.84
N TRP A 40 -9.50 -42.40 -4.36
CA TRP A 40 -9.84 -42.25 -2.94
C TRP A 40 -11.35 -42.36 -2.71
N TYR A 41 -11.75 -43.04 -1.63
CA TYR A 41 -13.12 -43.14 -1.13
C TYR A 41 -13.10 -43.40 0.39
N ASP A 42 -14.18 -43.03 1.06
CA ASP A 42 -14.45 -43.09 2.51
C ASP A 42 -13.89 -44.30 3.28
N ARG A 43 -13.93 -45.52 2.72
CA ARG A 43 -13.43 -46.74 3.37
C ARG A 43 -11.90 -46.84 3.50
N LYS A 44 -11.16 -45.84 3.01
CA LYS A 44 -9.69 -45.75 3.20
C LYS A 44 -9.28 -45.07 4.51
N ILE A 45 -10.24 -44.55 5.28
CA ILE A 45 -9.99 -43.91 6.57
C ILE A 45 -9.66 -44.98 7.61
N VAL A 46 -8.54 -44.82 8.32
CA VAL A 46 -8.09 -45.80 9.32
C VAL A 46 -8.84 -45.59 10.64
N ALA A 47 -9.18 -46.68 11.34
CA ALA A 47 -9.82 -46.62 12.64
C ALA A 47 -9.00 -45.75 13.63
N GLY A 48 -9.58 -44.63 14.08
CA GLY A 48 -8.92 -43.63 14.93
C GLY A 48 -8.65 -42.28 14.26
N GLU A 49 -8.80 -42.17 12.93
CA GLU A 49 -8.70 -40.91 12.19
C GLU A 49 -10.00 -40.09 12.25
N ASP A 50 -9.89 -38.76 12.18
CA ASP A 50 -11.05 -37.87 12.08
C ASP A 50 -11.70 -38.04 10.71
N PHE A 51 -12.85 -38.72 10.71
CA PHE A 51 -13.60 -39.13 9.53
C PHE A 51 -13.96 -37.94 8.62
N ARG A 52 -14.47 -36.84 9.19
CA ARG A 52 -14.91 -35.67 8.41
C ARG A 52 -13.70 -34.93 7.82
N LYS A 53 -12.69 -34.69 8.65
CA LYS A 53 -11.46 -34.01 8.20
C LYS A 53 -10.74 -34.77 7.08
N SER A 54 -10.83 -36.09 7.08
CA SER A 54 -10.24 -36.94 6.04
C SER A 54 -11.01 -36.85 4.72
N ILE A 55 -12.35 -36.85 4.75
CA ILE A 55 -13.19 -36.61 3.55
C ILE A 55 -12.91 -35.22 2.97
N ASP A 56 -12.95 -34.19 3.80
CA ASP A 56 -12.73 -32.79 3.37
C ASP A 56 -11.36 -32.62 2.70
N ASN A 57 -10.30 -33.16 3.30
CA ASN A 57 -8.95 -33.04 2.74
C ASN A 57 -8.81 -33.74 1.37
N ASN A 58 -9.43 -34.92 1.20
CA ASN A 58 -9.34 -35.66 -0.06
C ASN A 58 -10.24 -35.07 -1.15
N LEU A 59 -11.40 -34.50 -0.78
CA LEU A 59 -12.25 -33.74 -1.70
C LEU A 59 -11.51 -32.49 -2.19
N LEU A 60 -10.87 -31.74 -1.28
CA LEU A 60 -10.11 -30.52 -1.61
C LEU A 60 -8.88 -30.78 -2.49
N ASP A 61 -8.33 -32.00 -2.43
CA ASP A 61 -7.13 -32.45 -3.16
C ASP A 61 -7.47 -33.27 -4.41
N ALA A 62 -8.77 -33.45 -4.73
CA ALA A 62 -9.22 -34.18 -5.91
C ALA A 62 -9.00 -33.40 -7.21
N ASP A 63 -8.63 -34.11 -8.26
CA ASP A 63 -8.50 -33.58 -9.63
C ASP A 63 -9.75 -33.86 -10.46
N ILE A 64 -10.38 -35.01 -10.18
CA ILE A 64 -11.66 -35.42 -10.74
C ILE A 64 -12.56 -35.88 -9.60
N ILE A 65 -13.79 -35.40 -9.58
CA ILE A 65 -14.83 -35.77 -8.62
C ILE A 65 -15.96 -36.45 -9.40
N CYS A 66 -16.23 -37.71 -9.09
CA CYS A 66 -17.37 -38.44 -9.63
C CYS A 66 -18.52 -38.42 -8.63
N LEU A 67 -19.67 -37.89 -9.05
CA LEU A 67 -20.91 -37.91 -8.26
C LEU A 67 -21.76 -39.08 -8.74
N PHE A 68 -21.93 -40.11 -7.92
CA PHE A 68 -22.71 -41.29 -8.28
C PHE A 68 -24.18 -41.07 -7.91
N ILE A 69 -24.98 -40.68 -8.89
CA ILE A 69 -26.33 -40.17 -8.69
C ILE A 69 -27.35 -41.31 -8.73
N SER A 70 -28.17 -41.35 -7.69
CA SER A 70 -29.30 -42.25 -7.51
C SER A 70 -30.34 -41.54 -6.62
N ALA A 71 -31.52 -42.13 -6.45
CA ALA A 71 -32.47 -41.65 -5.45
C ALA A 71 -31.86 -41.62 -4.03
N ASN A 72 -30.95 -42.55 -3.70
CA ASN A 72 -30.26 -42.60 -2.41
C ASN A 72 -29.23 -41.48 -2.25
N PHE A 73 -28.56 -41.08 -3.33
CA PHE A 73 -27.64 -39.95 -3.34
C PHE A 73 -28.38 -38.64 -3.09
N LEU A 74 -29.45 -38.39 -3.84
CA LEU A 74 -30.25 -37.17 -3.75
C LEU A 74 -30.97 -37.02 -2.39
N ALA A 75 -31.25 -38.14 -1.71
CA ALA A 75 -31.85 -38.14 -0.38
C ALA A 75 -30.83 -38.01 0.78
N SER A 76 -29.53 -37.97 0.50
CA SER A 76 -28.46 -37.94 1.51
C SER A 76 -27.90 -36.52 1.70
N ASP A 77 -28.11 -35.94 2.88
CA ASP A 77 -27.59 -34.61 3.23
C ASP A 77 -26.06 -34.52 3.08
N ALA A 78 -25.34 -35.59 3.41
CA ALA A 78 -23.88 -35.65 3.27
C ALA A 78 -23.46 -35.58 1.78
N CYS A 79 -24.11 -36.36 0.92
CA CYS A 79 -23.84 -36.35 -0.52
C CYS A 79 -24.19 -34.99 -1.16
N MET A 80 -25.28 -34.35 -0.71
CA MET A 80 -25.66 -33.01 -1.16
C MET A 80 -24.66 -31.93 -0.72
N SER A 81 -24.09 -32.06 0.48
CA SER A 81 -22.99 -31.20 0.94
C SER A 81 -21.73 -31.40 0.07
N GLU A 82 -21.33 -32.65 -0.17
CA GLU A 82 -20.18 -32.98 -1.03
C GLU A 82 -20.38 -32.50 -2.48
N LYS A 83 -21.59 -32.64 -3.05
CA LYS A 83 -21.98 -32.07 -4.35
C LYS A 83 -21.70 -30.56 -4.38
N THR A 84 -22.19 -29.86 -3.36
CA THR A 84 -22.06 -28.40 -3.26
C THR A 84 -20.59 -27.99 -3.23
N ASP A 85 -19.76 -28.70 -2.46
CA ASP A 85 -18.33 -28.39 -2.36
C ASP A 85 -17.54 -28.80 -3.61
N ALA A 86 -17.91 -29.90 -4.27
CA ALA A 86 -17.36 -30.30 -5.57
C ALA A 86 -17.58 -29.22 -6.64
N LEU A 87 -18.80 -28.65 -6.70
CA LEU A 87 -19.14 -27.58 -7.64
C LEU A 87 -18.39 -26.28 -7.33
N LYS A 88 -18.20 -25.94 -6.05
CA LYS A 88 -17.32 -24.82 -5.65
C LYS A 88 -15.88 -25.07 -6.11
N LEU A 89 -15.36 -26.29 -5.98
CA LEU A 89 -14.02 -26.65 -6.42
C LEU A 89 -13.88 -26.59 -7.95
N LYS A 90 -14.90 -26.98 -8.71
CA LYS A 90 -14.97 -26.76 -10.16
C LYS A 90 -14.75 -25.28 -10.50
N GLY A 91 -15.47 -24.38 -9.82
CA GLY A 91 -15.36 -22.94 -10.05
C GLY A 91 -14.07 -22.29 -9.52
N ARG A 92 -13.48 -22.80 -8.43
CA ARG A 92 -12.34 -22.16 -7.75
C ARG A 92 -10.97 -22.75 -8.09
N LYS A 93 -10.91 -24.03 -8.45
CA LYS A 93 -9.68 -24.80 -8.69
C LYS A 93 -9.68 -25.53 -10.04
N GLY A 94 -10.68 -25.30 -10.89
CA GLY A 94 -10.77 -25.96 -12.19
C GLY A 94 -10.84 -27.49 -12.08
N VAL A 95 -11.48 -28.02 -11.04
CA VAL A 95 -11.66 -29.47 -10.84
C VAL A 95 -12.74 -30.01 -11.78
N SER A 96 -12.54 -31.19 -12.35
CA SER A 96 -13.57 -31.86 -13.15
C SER A 96 -14.61 -32.54 -12.27
N VAL A 97 -15.88 -32.21 -12.46
CA VAL A 97 -17.01 -32.83 -11.74
C VAL A 97 -17.86 -33.58 -12.75
N ILE A 98 -18.02 -34.89 -12.55
CA ILE A 98 -18.68 -35.80 -13.49
C ILE A 98 -19.85 -36.49 -12.78
N PRO A 99 -21.10 -36.20 -13.17
CA PRO A 99 -22.25 -37.01 -12.79
C PRO A 99 -22.15 -38.42 -13.40
N ILE A 100 -22.32 -39.45 -12.59
CA ILE A 100 -22.46 -40.85 -13.02
C ILE A 100 -23.83 -41.35 -12.58
N ILE A 101 -24.77 -41.51 -13.51
CA ILE A 101 -26.16 -41.88 -13.23
C ILE A 101 -26.26 -43.39 -13.01
N LEU A 102 -26.47 -43.80 -11.75
CA LEU A 102 -26.56 -45.21 -11.37
C LEU A 102 -27.96 -45.79 -11.65
N ALA A 103 -29.00 -45.02 -11.36
CA ALA A 103 -30.40 -45.44 -11.47
C ALA A 103 -31.29 -44.24 -11.85
N ASP A 104 -32.44 -44.52 -12.47
CA ASP A 104 -33.44 -43.50 -12.78
C ASP A 104 -33.85 -42.75 -11.51
N CYS A 105 -33.71 -41.43 -11.55
CA CYS A 105 -34.06 -40.52 -10.47
C CYS A 105 -34.27 -39.10 -11.02
N GLY A 106 -34.80 -38.20 -10.20
CA GLY A 106 -35.09 -36.80 -10.58
C GLY A 106 -33.85 -35.91 -10.67
N TRP A 107 -32.74 -36.38 -11.23
CA TRP A 107 -31.50 -35.60 -11.33
C TRP A 107 -31.59 -34.48 -12.39
N GLU A 108 -32.45 -34.65 -13.40
CA GLU A 108 -32.73 -33.62 -14.40
C GLU A 108 -33.40 -32.38 -13.79
N ASP A 109 -34.13 -32.57 -12.67
CA ASP A 109 -34.76 -31.49 -11.90
C ASP A 109 -33.76 -30.76 -10.98
N ASP A 110 -32.53 -31.28 -10.79
CA ASP A 110 -31.48 -30.60 -10.03
C ASP A 110 -30.72 -29.62 -10.95
N PRO A 111 -30.88 -28.30 -10.75
CA PRO A 111 -30.32 -27.29 -11.65
C PRO A 111 -28.78 -27.23 -11.61
N ASP A 112 -28.15 -27.81 -10.59
CA ASP A 112 -26.70 -27.83 -10.46
C ASP A 112 -26.06 -29.01 -11.22
N ILE A 113 -26.83 -30.06 -11.47
CA ILE A 113 -26.36 -31.32 -12.08
C ILE A 113 -26.78 -31.40 -13.54
N SER A 114 -28.03 -31.06 -13.87
CA SER A 114 -28.59 -31.21 -15.22
C SER A 114 -27.80 -30.50 -16.34
N PRO A 115 -27.09 -29.38 -16.11
CA PRO A 115 -26.25 -28.76 -17.16
C PRO A 115 -24.94 -29.52 -17.43
N LEU A 116 -24.56 -30.48 -16.58
CA LEU A 116 -23.31 -31.23 -16.71
C LEU A 116 -23.50 -32.44 -17.62
N LEU A 117 -22.52 -32.72 -18.47
CA LEU A 117 -22.52 -33.94 -19.27
C LEU A 117 -22.34 -35.17 -18.37
N ALA A 118 -23.39 -35.96 -18.22
CA ALA A 118 -23.43 -37.14 -17.37
C ALA A 118 -22.91 -38.39 -18.09
N LEU A 119 -22.40 -39.35 -17.31
CA LEU A 119 -22.08 -40.71 -17.73
C LEU A 119 -23.05 -41.71 -17.09
N PRO A 120 -23.36 -42.86 -17.72
CA PRO A 120 -23.13 -43.22 -19.11
C PRO A 120 -23.69 -42.19 -20.11
N THR A 121 -23.27 -42.26 -21.37
CA THR A 121 -23.60 -41.32 -22.45
C THR A 121 -25.08 -40.95 -22.43
N ASP A 122 -25.36 -39.64 -22.54
CA ASP A 122 -26.70 -39.03 -22.46
C ASP A 122 -27.41 -39.22 -21.11
N GLY A 123 -26.69 -39.56 -20.04
CA GLY A 123 -27.25 -39.75 -18.70
C GLY A 123 -28.09 -41.02 -18.56
N HIS A 124 -27.95 -41.98 -19.48
CA HIS A 124 -28.70 -43.24 -19.43
C HIS A 124 -28.27 -44.05 -18.20
N ALA A 125 -29.20 -44.27 -17.26
CA ALA A 125 -28.89 -44.91 -15.99
C ALA A 125 -28.28 -46.30 -16.16
N VAL A 126 -27.23 -46.62 -15.39
CA VAL A 126 -26.57 -47.95 -15.40
C VAL A 126 -27.57 -49.09 -15.18
N SER A 127 -28.61 -48.88 -14.36
CA SER A 127 -29.68 -49.85 -14.11
C SER A 127 -30.50 -50.25 -15.34
N ASN A 128 -30.52 -49.41 -16.38
CA ASN A 128 -31.42 -49.55 -17.53
C ASN A 128 -30.77 -50.24 -18.74
N PHE A 129 -29.45 -50.49 -18.67
CA PHE A 129 -28.76 -51.23 -19.72
C PHE A 129 -29.13 -52.72 -19.68
N GLU A 130 -29.42 -53.30 -20.85
CA GLU A 130 -29.59 -54.75 -20.99
C GLU A 130 -28.32 -55.52 -20.60
N ASP A 131 -27.15 -54.95 -20.89
CA ASP A 131 -25.83 -55.42 -20.43
C ASP A 131 -25.14 -54.36 -19.56
N VAL A 132 -25.10 -54.61 -18.26
CA VAL A 132 -24.46 -53.74 -17.27
C VAL A 132 -22.96 -53.55 -17.54
N ASN A 133 -22.27 -54.52 -18.16
CA ASN A 133 -20.86 -54.35 -18.53
C ASN A 133 -20.71 -53.35 -19.69
N ALA A 134 -21.68 -53.28 -20.60
CA ALA A 134 -21.69 -52.27 -21.65
C ALA A 134 -21.85 -50.86 -21.05
N ALA A 135 -22.70 -50.70 -20.03
CA ALA A 135 -22.84 -49.45 -19.27
C ALA A 135 -21.51 -49.02 -18.64
N TRP A 136 -20.84 -49.92 -17.91
CA TRP A 136 -19.56 -49.60 -17.26
C TRP A 136 -18.42 -49.39 -18.26
N ASN A 137 -18.44 -50.04 -19.42
CA ASN A 137 -17.48 -49.79 -20.49
C ASN A 137 -17.69 -48.41 -21.13
N ASP A 138 -18.93 -47.94 -21.22
CA ASP A 138 -19.23 -46.58 -21.64
C ASP A 138 -18.69 -45.55 -20.64
N VAL A 139 -18.97 -45.74 -19.35
CA VAL A 139 -18.38 -44.93 -18.26
C VAL A 139 -16.85 -44.96 -18.31
N TYR A 140 -16.25 -46.13 -18.54
CA TYR A 140 -14.79 -46.28 -18.68
C TYR A 140 -14.24 -45.43 -19.82
N LYS A 141 -14.86 -45.44 -20.99
CA LYS A 141 -14.42 -44.66 -22.15
C LYS A 141 -14.57 -43.16 -21.91
N GLY A 142 -15.71 -42.74 -21.37
CA GLY A 142 -15.97 -41.35 -21.00
C GLY A 142 -14.96 -40.84 -19.98
N LEU A 143 -14.74 -41.59 -18.91
CA LEU A 143 -13.78 -41.22 -17.87
C LEU A 143 -12.34 -41.25 -18.37
N SER A 144 -11.97 -42.18 -19.26
CA SER A 144 -10.64 -42.21 -19.89
C SER A 144 -10.38 -40.92 -20.68
N SER A 145 -11.36 -40.47 -21.48
CA SER A 145 -11.27 -39.23 -22.25
C SER A 145 -11.12 -38.00 -21.33
N VAL A 146 -11.88 -37.93 -20.23
CA VAL A 146 -11.72 -36.85 -19.23
C VAL A 146 -10.34 -36.90 -18.58
N MET A 147 -9.86 -38.09 -18.18
CA MET A 147 -8.53 -38.25 -17.59
C MET A 147 -7.41 -37.83 -18.57
N GLU A 148 -7.51 -38.16 -19.86
CA GLU A 148 -6.56 -37.73 -20.88
C GLU A 148 -6.55 -36.20 -21.01
N LYS A 149 -7.73 -35.56 -21.09
CA LYS A 149 -7.85 -34.10 -21.15
C LYS A 149 -7.30 -33.43 -19.89
N GLU A 150 -7.63 -33.93 -18.70
CA GLU A 150 -7.11 -33.39 -17.43
C GLU A 150 -5.59 -33.50 -17.36
N THR A 151 -5.06 -34.64 -17.78
CA THR A 151 -3.62 -34.87 -17.82
C THR A 151 -2.96 -33.86 -18.75
N ALA A 152 -3.52 -33.64 -19.95
CA ALA A 152 -3.00 -32.66 -20.90
C ALA A 152 -3.08 -31.23 -20.35
N ILE A 153 -4.20 -30.83 -19.75
CA ILE A 153 -4.37 -29.50 -19.15
C ILE A 153 -3.36 -29.27 -18.02
N ARG A 154 -3.13 -30.24 -17.13
CA ARG A 154 -2.15 -30.10 -16.05
C ARG A 154 -0.72 -30.08 -16.55
N GLN A 155 -0.45 -30.80 -17.64
CA GLN A 155 0.86 -30.80 -18.29
C GLN A 155 1.13 -29.55 -19.14
N LEU A 156 0.13 -28.69 -19.39
CA LEU A 156 0.36 -27.39 -20.04
C LEU A 156 1.37 -26.58 -19.25
N LYS A 157 2.53 -26.36 -19.87
CA LYS A 157 3.61 -25.53 -19.35
C LYS A 157 3.53 -24.15 -19.99
N ILE A 158 3.68 -23.14 -19.15
CA ILE A 158 3.92 -21.78 -19.62
C ILE A 158 5.27 -21.79 -20.36
N CYS A 159 5.33 -21.12 -21.50
CA CYS A 159 6.54 -20.95 -22.28
C CYS A 159 7.63 -20.26 -21.44
N ASP A 160 8.86 -20.80 -21.45
CA ASP A 160 9.98 -20.23 -20.68
C ASP A 160 10.33 -18.82 -21.17
N GLN A 161 10.25 -18.59 -22.49
CA GLN A 161 10.47 -17.28 -23.09
C GLN A 161 9.43 -16.27 -22.58
N PHE A 162 8.14 -16.63 -22.58
CA PHE A 162 7.07 -15.78 -22.07
C PHE A 162 7.24 -15.51 -20.56
N THR A 163 7.64 -16.52 -19.80
CA THR A 163 7.92 -16.39 -18.37
C THR A 163 9.04 -15.38 -18.12
N LYS A 164 10.16 -15.50 -18.83
CA LYS A 164 11.33 -14.64 -18.66
C LYS A 164 11.12 -13.23 -19.23
N SER A 165 10.52 -13.11 -20.41
CA SER A 165 10.35 -11.81 -21.09
C SER A 165 9.20 -11.00 -20.55
N PHE A 166 8.19 -11.64 -19.96
CA PHE A 166 6.97 -10.96 -19.50
C PHE A 166 6.64 -11.22 -18.03
N LEU A 167 6.32 -12.47 -17.63
CA LEU A 167 5.73 -12.75 -16.31
C LEU A 167 6.64 -12.39 -15.13
N GLU A 168 7.92 -12.75 -15.19
CA GLU A 168 8.90 -12.47 -14.13
C GLU A 168 9.74 -11.23 -14.42
N ASN A 169 9.55 -10.58 -15.57
CA ASN A 169 10.32 -9.41 -15.98
C ASN A 169 9.90 -8.15 -15.18
N THR A 170 10.88 -7.52 -14.54
CA THR A 170 10.73 -6.25 -13.78
C THR A 170 11.27 -5.04 -14.53
N GLU A 171 11.50 -5.16 -15.84
CA GLU A 171 11.97 -4.14 -16.77
C GLU A 171 13.18 -3.36 -16.24
N LEU A 172 12.99 -2.06 -15.97
CA LEU A 172 14.00 -1.11 -15.48
C LEU A 172 14.65 -1.53 -14.15
N LEU A 173 14.02 -2.44 -13.39
CA LEU A 173 14.52 -2.90 -12.10
C LEU A 173 15.32 -4.22 -12.18
N SER A 174 15.32 -4.89 -13.33
CA SER A 174 15.87 -6.26 -13.47
C SER A 174 17.32 -6.41 -13.02
N LYS A 175 18.14 -5.37 -13.15
CA LYS A 175 19.57 -5.35 -12.79
C LYS A 175 19.94 -4.21 -11.85
N SER A 176 18.98 -3.80 -11.02
CA SER A 176 19.05 -2.52 -10.32
C SER A 176 19.34 -2.67 -8.82
N HIS A 177 19.71 -3.87 -8.38
CA HIS A 177 20.03 -4.14 -6.98
C HIS A 177 21.51 -4.52 -6.81
N SER A 178 22.17 -3.92 -5.83
CA SER A 178 23.62 -4.09 -5.61
C SER A 178 24.03 -5.48 -5.14
N GLN A 179 23.12 -6.22 -4.49
CA GLN A 179 23.40 -7.54 -3.91
C GLN A 179 22.65 -8.70 -4.59
N LYS A 180 21.95 -8.42 -5.70
CA LYS A 180 21.18 -9.41 -6.43
C LYS A 180 21.29 -9.18 -7.93
N ASP A 181 21.81 -10.18 -8.66
CA ASP A 181 22.17 -10.06 -10.07
C ASP A 181 20.95 -9.90 -10.99
N GLU A 182 19.88 -10.64 -10.71
CA GLU A 182 18.62 -10.57 -11.46
C GLU A 182 17.41 -10.50 -10.51
N ILE A 183 16.66 -9.40 -10.60
CA ILE A 183 15.41 -9.22 -9.85
C ILE A 183 14.25 -9.75 -10.69
N LEU A 184 13.73 -10.91 -10.30
CA LEU A 184 12.45 -11.42 -10.78
C LEU A 184 11.25 -10.82 -10.02
N LEU A 185 10.09 -10.71 -10.68
CA LEU A 185 8.87 -10.15 -10.12
C LEU A 185 8.46 -10.81 -8.80
N GLN A 186 8.55 -12.13 -8.71
CA GLN A 186 8.20 -12.88 -7.50
C GLN A 186 8.98 -12.43 -6.25
N HIS A 187 10.18 -11.87 -6.41
CA HIS A 187 10.99 -11.41 -5.28
C HIS A 187 10.41 -10.15 -4.64
N ILE A 188 9.85 -9.25 -5.45
CA ILE A 188 9.44 -7.90 -5.02
C ILE A 188 7.92 -7.69 -5.01
N PHE A 189 7.14 -8.54 -5.68
CA PHE A 189 5.70 -8.34 -5.82
C PHE A 189 4.96 -8.31 -4.48
N VAL A 190 4.10 -7.31 -4.30
CA VAL A 190 3.14 -7.20 -3.20
C VAL A 190 1.77 -6.98 -3.83
N PHE A 191 0.77 -7.75 -3.42
CA PHE A 191 -0.60 -7.54 -3.89
C PHE A 191 -1.10 -6.15 -3.46
N PRO A 192 -1.55 -5.29 -4.41
CA PRO A 192 -2.17 -4.01 -4.07
C PRO A 192 -3.52 -4.23 -3.40
N GLU A 193 -4.01 -3.18 -2.74
CA GLU A 193 -5.43 -3.07 -2.42
C GLU A 193 -6.22 -2.63 -3.65
N VAL A 194 -7.49 -3.01 -3.67
CA VAL A 194 -8.45 -2.57 -4.67
C VAL A 194 -9.74 -2.10 -3.99
N SER A 195 -10.29 -1.00 -4.49
CA SER A 195 -11.64 -0.55 -4.17
C SER A 195 -12.65 -1.31 -5.02
N GLU A 196 -13.73 -1.79 -4.38
CA GLU A 196 -14.83 -2.50 -5.03
C GLU A 196 -16.03 -1.56 -5.15
N TYR A 197 -16.64 -1.52 -6.33
CA TYR A 197 -17.78 -0.65 -6.63
C TYR A 197 -19.03 -1.46 -6.95
N ASN A 198 -20.20 -0.94 -6.60
CA ASN A 198 -21.50 -1.54 -6.93
C ASN A 198 -21.87 -1.32 -8.40
N ASP A 199 -23.03 -1.85 -8.82
CA ASP A 199 -23.51 -1.73 -10.20
C ASP A 199 -23.83 -0.27 -10.59
N LEU A 200 -24.06 0.60 -9.60
CA LEU A 200 -24.24 2.05 -9.76
C LEU A 200 -22.91 2.83 -9.70
N ARG A 201 -21.77 2.13 -9.60
CA ARG A 201 -20.43 2.71 -9.44
C ARG A 201 -20.21 3.48 -8.15
N GLU A 202 -21.00 3.19 -7.12
CA GLU A 202 -20.74 3.70 -5.77
C GLU A 202 -19.75 2.78 -5.05
N PHE A 203 -18.85 3.38 -4.28
CA PHE A 203 -17.86 2.66 -3.48
C PHE A 203 -18.56 1.73 -2.48
N GLU A 204 -18.19 0.45 -2.45
CA GLU A 204 -18.68 -0.52 -1.46
C GLU A 204 -17.67 -0.74 -0.33
N LYS A 205 -16.44 -1.12 -0.69
CA LYS A 205 -15.38 -1.46 0.27
C LYS A 205 -14.01 -1.58 -0.39
N LYS A 206 -12.96 -1.42 0.42
CA LYS A 206 -11.58 -1.75 0.06
C LYS A 206 -11.25 -3.20 0.43
N LYS A 207 -10.50 -3.91 -0.43
CA LYS A 207 -9.97 -5.26 -0.13
C LYS A 207 -8.63 -5.51 -0.83
N GLY A 208 -7.81 -6.41 -0.30
CA GLY A 208 -6.60 -6.85 -1.00
C GLY A 208 -6.94 -7.57 -2.31
N SER A 209 -6.23 -7.26 -3.40
CA SER A 209 -6.39 -7.94 -4.71
C SER A 209 -6.13 -9.44 -4.65
N GLU A 210 -5.38 -9.92 -3.67
CA GLU A 210 -5.23 -11.36 -3.36
C GLU A 210 -6.58 -12.02 -3.06
N LYS A 211 -7.45 -11.34 -2.29
CA LYS A 211 -8.80 -11.84 -1.99
C LYS A 211 -9.70 -11.83 -3.22
N LEU A 212 -9.56 -10.83 -4.10
CA LEU A 212 -10.27 -10.82 -5.39
C LEU A 212 -9.91 -12.04 -6.24
N LEU A 213 -8.64 -12.44 -6.23
CA LEU A 213 -8.15 -13.63 -6.91
C LEU A 213 -8.56 -14.94 -6.20
N GLU A 214 -8.69 -14.94 -4.87
CA GLU A 214 -9.20 -16.09 -4.10
C GLU A 214 -10.68 -16.36 -4.44
N ASP A 215 -11.48 -15.32 -4.50
CA ASP A 215 -12.94 -15.37 -4.75
C ASP A 215 -13.33 -15.03 -6.20
N PHE A 216 -12.40 -15.10 -7.16
CA PHE A 216 -12.65 -14.74 -8.57
C PHE A 216 -13.82 -15.53 -9.19
N SER A 217 -14.09 -16.75 -8.70
CA SER A 217 -15.24 -17.56 -9.12
C SER A 217 -16.58 -16.87 -8.88
N ASN A 218 -16.64 -16.00 -7.87
CA ASN A 218 -17.84 -15.22 -7.52
C ASN A 218 -18.02 -13.99 -8.43
N HIS A 219 -16.97 -13.62 -9.17
CA HIS A 219 -16.94 -12.47 -10.06
C HIS A 219 -16.58 -12.94 -11.49
N PRO A 220 -17.54 -13.46 -12.26
CA PRO A 220 -17.27 -13.97 -13.62
C PRO A 220 -16.72 -12.91 -14.56
N LYS A 221 -17.11 -11.65 -14.39
CA LYS A 221 -16.66 -10.53 -15.21
C LYS A 221 -16.03 -9.47 -14.32
N ILE A 222 -14.72 -9.31 -14.41
CA ILE A 222 -13.93 -8.38 -13.58
C ILE A 222 -13.39 -7.28 -14.48
N LEU A 223 -13.61 -6.02 -14.10
CA LEU A 223 -12.97 -4.86 -14.71
C LEU A 223 -12.11 -4.17 -13.66
N ILE A 224 -10.80 -4.11 -13.90
CA ILE A 224 -9.83 -3.46 -13.02
C ILE A 224 -9.35 -2.17 -13.69
N ALA A 225 -9.64 -1.05 -13.06
CA ALA A 225 -9.12 0.26 -13.44
C ALA A 225 -7.95 0.65 -12.54
N GLY A 226 -7.26 1.71 -12.93
CA GLY A 226 -6.28 2.37 -12.09
C GLY A 226 -5.45 3.36 -12.89
N GLU A 227 -4.78 4.24 -12.18
CA GLU A 227 -3.97 5.30 -12.76
C GLU A 227 -2.76 4.74 -13.55
N SER A 228 -2.11 5.59 -14.34
CA SER A 228 -0.83 5.26 -14.97
C SER A 228 0.21 4.83 -13.92
N HIS A 229 0.99 3.78 -14.22
CA HIS A 229 2.00 3.21 -13.31
C HIS A 229 1.48 2.59 -11.99
N SER A 230 0.16 2.45 -11.80
CA SER A 230 -0.43 1.79 -10.63
C SER A 230 -0.11 0.28 -10.48
N GLY A 231 0.39 -0.34 -11.55
CA GLY A 231 0.76 -1.76 -11.57
C GLY A 231 -0.28 -2.68 -12.20
N LYS A 232 -1.24 -2.14 -12.97
CA LYS A 232 -2.22 -2.86 -13.80
C LYS A 232 -1.66 -4.13 -14.50
N THR A 233 -0.67 -3.96 -15.37
CA THR A 233 -0.04 -5.08 -16.09
C THR A 233 0.70 -6.03 -15.14
N THR A 234 1.31 -5.52 -14.07
CA THR A 234 1.99 -6.34 -13.06
C THR A 234 1.00 -7.24 -12.29
N LEU A 235 -0.19 -6.73 -12.00
CA LEU A 235 -1.28 -7.51 -11.42
C LEU A 235 -1.74 -8.61 -12.39
N CYS A 236 -1.81 -8.33 -13.69
CA CYS A 236 -2.10 -9.34 -14.72
C CYS A 236 -1.10 -10.48 -14.73
N LYS A 237 0.21 -10.17 -14.68
CA LYS A 237 1.29 -11.19 -14.60
C LYS A 237 1.07 -12.12 -13.41
N LYS A 238 0.68 -11.55 -12.26
CA LYS A 238 0.42 -12.31 -11.05
C LYS A 238 -0.87 -13.15 -11.15
N PHE A 239 -1.96 -12.56 -11.62
CA PHE A 239 -3.23 -13.25 -11.82
C PHE A 239 -3.07 -14.41 -12.81
N PHE A 240 -2.34 -14.21 -13.91
CA PHE A 240 -1.99 -15.26 -14.85
C PHE A 240 -1.32 -16.45 -14.14
N THR A 241 -0.26 -16.18 -13.37
CA THR A 241 0.50 -17.24 -12.71
C THR A 241 -0.32 -17.99 -11.66
N GLU A 242 -1.13 -17.28 -10.87
CA GLU A 242 -1.94 -17.90 -9.81
C GLU A 242 -3.18 -18.63 -10.35
N LEU A 243 -3.84 -18.10 -11.39
CA LEU A 243 -4.95 -18.80 -12.06
C LEU A 243 -4.44 -20.10 -12.71
N ARG A 244 -3.23 -20.08 -13.30
CA ARG A 244 -2.62 -21.28 -13.83
C ARG A 244 -2.34 -22.33 -12.74
N ARG A 245 -1.88 -21.91 -11.55
CA ARG A 245 -1.73 -22.80 -10.37
C ARG A 245 -3.04 -23.40 -9.91
N LYS A 246 -4.17 -22.74 -10.17
CA LYS A 246 -5.53 -23.23 -9.93
C LYS A 246 -6.10 -24.04 -11.11
N ASN A 247 -5.25 -24.57 -11.99
CA ASN A 247 -5.62 -25.35 -13.19
C ASN A 247 -6.47 -24.61 -14.25
N PHE A 248 -6.63 -23.29 -14.17
CA PHE A 248 -7.21 -22.50 -15.25
C PHE A 248 -6.18 -22.26 -16.35
N ILE A 249 -6.66 -21.77 -17.49
CA ILE A 249 -5.86 -21.44 -18.67
C ILE A 249 -6.05 -19.94 -18.94
N PRO A 250 -5.35 -19.09 -18.18
CA PRO A 250 -5.34 -17.66 -18.46
C PRO A 250 -4.64 -17.41 -19.79
N ILE A 251 -5.17 -16.46 -20.57
CA ILE A 251 -4.59 -16.01 -21.83
C ILE A 251 -4.47 -14.50 -21.74
N TYR A 252 -3.24 -14.00 -21.66
CA TYR A 252 -2.97 -12.56 -21.59
C TYR A 252 -3.02 -11.96 -22.99
N ILE A 253 -3.67 -10.81 -23.15
CA ILE A 253 -3.83 -10.15 -24.44
C ILE A 253 -3.56 -8.66 -24.26
N SER A 254 -2.58 -8.14 -24.99
CA SER A 254 -2.35 -6.70 -25.10
C SER A 254 -2.15 -6.33 -26.56
N ASP A 255 -2.90 -5.34 -27.04
CA ASP A 255 -2.80 -4.81 -28.41
C ASP A 255 -3.12 -3.31 -28.47
N SER A 256 -2.58 -2.54 -27.51
CA SER A 256 -2.68 -1.08 -27.50
C SER A 256 -2.18 -0.46 -28.81
N VAL A 257 -1.06 -0.96 -29.37
CA VAL A 257 -0.45 -0.44 -30.60
C VAL A 257 -1.36 -0.50 -31.82
N LYS A 258 -2.14 -1.59 -31.99
CA LYS A 258 -3.09 -1.71 -33.11
C LYS A 258 -4.53 -1.44 -32.69
N ASN A 259 -4.75 -0.85 -31.52
CA ASN A 259 -6.08 -0.50 -30.98
C ASN A 259 -7.11 -1.64 -31.06
N TYR A 260 -6.67 -2.88 -30.87
CA TYR A 260 -7.51 -4.08 -30.98
C TYR A 260 -8.22 -4.25 -32.34
N HIS A 261 -7.61 -3.79 -33.43
CA HIS A 261 -8.16 -4.03 -34.78
C HIS A 261 -8.21 -5.54 -35.10
N GLY A 262 -9.34 -6.04 -35.61
CA GLY A 262 -9.50 -7.44 -36.03
C GLY A 262 -10.49 -8.24 -35.17
N LYS A 263 -10.40 -9.58 -35.22
CA LYS A 263 -11.17 -10.52 -34.40
C LYS A 263 -10.36 -10.88 -33.15
N ILE A 264 -10.96 -10.77 -31.96
CA ILE A 264 -10.26 -11.06 -30.70
C ILE A 264 -9.99 -12.56 -30.55
N GLU A 265 -10.85 -13.40 -31.12
CA GLU A 265 -10.75 -14.85 -31.12
C GLU A 265 -9.42 -15.30 -31.75
N ASN A 266 -9.03 -14.69 -32.87
CA ASN A 266 -7.74 -14.97 -33.51
C ASN A 266 -6.57 -14.61 -32.58
N ARG A 267 -6.69 -13.52 -31.83
CA ARG A 267 -5.66 -13.06 -30.89
C ARG A 267 -5.57 -13.97 -29.68
N ILE A 268 -6.69 -14.51 -29.21
CA ILE A 268 -6.72 -15.52 -28.15
C ILE A 268 -5.96 -16.77 -28.62
N SER A 269 -6.24 -17.27 -29.83
CA SER A 269 -5.57 -18.44 -30.38
C SER A 269 -4.08 -18.21 -30.69
N GLU A 270 -3.68 -17.01 -31.12
CA GLU A 270 -2.27 -16.61 -31.26
C GLU A 270 -1.57 -16.55 -29.90
N SER A 271 -2.17 -15.83 -28.94
CA SER A 271 -1.65 -15.67 -27.59
C SER A 271 -1.48 -17.01 -26.86
N PHE A 272 -2.44 -17.93 -27.00
CA PHE A 272 -2.33 -19.27 -26.43
C PHE A 272 -1.09 -20.02 -26.96
N ARG A 273 -0.83 -19.94 -28.28
CA ARG A 273 0.32 -20.59 -28.91
C ARG A 273 1.66 -19.97 -28.49
N ASP A 274 1.68 -18.66 -28.24
CA ASP A 274 2.89 -17.95 -27.82
C ASP A 274 3.19 -18.13 -26.32
N GLN A 275 2.14 -18.30 -25.50
CA GLN A 275 2.24 -18.32 -24.04
C GLN A 275 2.42 -19.72 -23.45
N TYR A 276 2.02 -20.76 -24.18
CA TYR A 276 2.11 -22.16 -23.74
C TYR A 276 2.97 -22.98 -24.71
N GLN A 277 3.72 -23.95 -24.18
CA GLN A 277 4.61 -24.83 -24.96
C GLN A 277 4.22 -26.30 -24.84
N ASP A 278 4.61 -27.09 -25.84
CA ASP A 278 4.38 -28.55 -25.91
C ASP A 278 2.91 -28.95 -25.68
N CYS A 279 1.97 -28.15 -26.21
CA CYS A 279 0.54 -28.37 -26.03
C CYS A 279 0.07 -29.66 -26.70
N ALA A 280 -0.15 -30.70 -25.89
CA ALA A 280 -0.82 -31.94 -26.34
C ALA A 280 -2.33 -31.76 -26.59
N ILE A 281 -2.88 -30.60 -26.19
CA ILE A 281 -4.29 -30.23 -26.31
C ILE A 281 -4.42 -28.89 -27.06
N SER A 282 -5.38 -28.80 -27.97
CA SER A 282 -5.71 -27.55 -28.66
C SER A 282 -6.62 -26.67 -27.78
N LEU A 283 -6.69 -25.38 -28.08
CA LEU A 283 -7.58 -24.48 -27.34
C LEU A 283 -9.06 -24.87 -27.53
N GLU A 284 -9.42 -25.41 -28.69
CA GLU A 284 -10.80 -25.83 -28.99
C GLU A 284 -11.23 -27.08 -28.21
N ASP A 285 -10.28 -27.92 -27.78
CA ASP A 285 -10.54 -29.15 -27.02
C ASP A 285 -10.64 -28.92 -25.49
N ILE A 286 -10.27 -27.73 -25.04
CA ILE A 286 -10.33 -27.25 -23.67
C ILE A 286 -11.74 -26.74 -23.34
N ASP A 287 -12.23 -27.06 -22.14
CA ASP A 287 -13.46 -26.47 -21.63
C ASP A 287 -13.35 -24.94 -21.54
N VAL A 288 -14.24 -24.24 -22.24
CA VAL A 288 -14.24 -22.77 -22.34
C VAL A 288 -14.39 -22.09 -20.96
N ASP A 289 -15.01 -22.77 -19.99
CA ASP A 289 -15.13 -22.28 -18.61
C ASP A 289 -13.78 -22.20 -17.89
N ARG A 290 -12.76 -22.94 -18.37
CA ARG A 290 -11.40 -22.90 -17.84
C ARG A 290 -10.51 -21.86 -18.49
N VAL A 291 -10.91 -21.34 -19.64
CA VAL A 291 -10.15 -20.32 -20.37
C VAL A 291 -10.51 -18.95 -19.83
N ILE A 292 -9.50 -18.18 -19.41
CA ILE A 292 -9.68 -16.85 -18.82
C ILE A 292 -8.94 -15.81 -19.67
N PRO A 293 -9.62 -15.11 -20.58
CA PRO A 293 -9.04 -13.97 -21.27
C PRO A 293 -8.74 -12.83 -20.28
N ILE A 294 -7.48 -12.41 -20.22
CA ILE A 294 -7.01 -11.23 -19.48
C ILE A 294 -6.65 -10.17 -20.53
N VAL A 295 -7.53 -9.20 -20.75
CA VAL A 295 -7.36 -8.16 -21.77
C VAL A 295 -6.82 -6.89 -21.12
N ASP A 296 -5.55 -6.61 -21.35
CA ASP A 296 -4.87 -5.41 -20.85
C ASP A 296 -5.18 -4.19 -21.71
N ASP A 297 -5.01 -2.96 -21.21
CA ASP A 297 -5.11 -1.75 -22.04
C ASP A 297 -6.41 -1.63 -22.88
N PHE A 298 -7.53 -2.14 -22.36
CA PHE A 298 -8.79 -2.25 -23.12
C PHE A 298 -9.39 -0.89 -23.50
N HIS A 299 -9.03 0.18 -22.78
CA HIS A 299 -9.45 1.54 -23.06
C HIS A 299 -9.08 2.03 -24.48
N PHE A 300 -7.98 1.52 -25.07
CA PHE A 300 -7.58 1.80 -26.45
C PHE A 300 -8.44 1.12 -27.52
N ALA A 301 -9.31 0.17 -27.15
CA ALA A 301 -10.13 -0.53 -28.13
C ALA A 301 -11.15 0.40 -28.81
N LYS A 302 -11.19 0.37 -30.15
CA LYS A 302 -12.14 1.19 -30.94
C LYS A 302 -13.57 0.66 -30.96
N ASN A 303 -13.74 -0.66 -31.07
CA ASN A 303 -15.05 -1.32 -31.18
C ASN A 303 -15.34 -2.18 -29.94
N LYS A 304 -15.46 -1.54 -28.77
CA LYS A 304 -15.51 -2.19 -27.45
C LYS A 304 -16.64 -3.22 -27.33
N GLU A 305 -17.86 -2.85 -27.73
CA GLU A 305 -19.00 -3.78 -27.69
C GLU A 305 -18.75 -5.07 -28.48
N ARG A 306 -18.16 -4.95 -29.67
CA ARG A 306 -17.92 -6.12 -30.53
C ARG A 306 -16.92 -7.08 -29.87
N LEU A 307 -15.88 -6.54 -29.25
CA LEU A 307 -14.88 -7.34 -28.53
C LEU A 307 -15.51 -8.03 -27.33
N ILE A 308 -16.31 -7.32 -26.54
CA ILE A 308 -17.01 -7.90 -25.38
C ILE A 308 -17.99 -8.99 -25.82
N LYS A 309 -18.73 -8.78 -26.92
CA LYS A 309 -19.62 -9.81 -27.50
C LYS A 309 -18.86 -11.10 -27.84
N ALA A 310 -17.65 -10.98 -28.36
CA ALA A 310 -16.78 -12.12 -28.66
C ALA A 310 -16.20 -12.81 -27.40
N LEU A 311 -16.19 -12.12 -26.25
CA LEU A 311 -15.76 -12.69 -24.98
C LEU A 311 -16.90 -13.39 -24.19
N ILE A 312 -18.18 -13.19 -24.56
CA ILE A 312 -19.34 -13.82 -23.92
C ILE A 312 -19.21 -15.34 -23.69
N PRO A 313 -18.65 -16.14 -24.63
CA PRO A 313 -18.51 -17.58 -24.42
C PRO A 313 -17.62 -17.98 -23.22
N TYR A 314 -16.71 -17.11 -22.81
CA TYR A 314 -15.83 -17.36 -21.67
C TYR A 314 -16.52 -16.96 -20.37
N LYS A 315 -16.71 -17.92 -19.47
CA LYS A 315 -17.35 -17.68 -18.17
C LYS A 315 -16.61 -16.64 -17.32
N HIS A 316 -15.28 -16.70 -17.32
CA HIS A 316 -14.42 -15.80 -16.57
C HIS A 316 -13.66 -14.86 -17.50
N GLN A 317 -13.75 -13.55 -17.25
CA GLN A 317 -13.18 -12.50 -18.10
C GLN A 317 -12.58 -11.41 -17.22
N ILE A 318 -11.36 -10.97 -17.54
CA ILE A 318 -10.69 -9.87 -16.84
C ILE A 318 -10.34 -8.79 -17.85
N LEU A 319 -10.88 -7.58 -17.65
CA LEU A 319 -10.57 -6.39 -18.42
C LEU A 319 -9.76 -5.42 -17.57
N ILE A 320 -8.74 -4.83 -18.16
CA ILE A 320 -7.91 -3.80 -17.53
C ILE A 320 -8.02 -2.51 -18.31
N VAL A 321 -8.27 -1.41 -17.61
CA VAL A 321 -8.53 -0.10 -18.21
C VAL A 321 -7.78 1.00 -17.47
N ASP A 322 -7.69 2.18 -18.07
CA ASP A 322 -7.31 3.38 -17.34
C ASP A 322 -8.45 3.83 -16.42
N GLU A 323 -8.12 4.69 -15.46
CA GLU A 323 -9.04 5.23 -14.47
C GLU A 323 -10.20 6.01 -15.12
N ILE A 324 -9.87 6.84 -16.11
CA ILE A 324 -10.81 7.72 -16.83
C ILE A 324 -11.85 6.91 -17.62
N PHE A 325 -11.58 5.63 -17.91
CA PHE A 325 -12.53 4.75 -18.57
C PHE A 325 -13.88 4.71 -17.86
N GLY A 326 -13.88 4.84 -16.53
CA GLY A 326 -15.08 4.86 -15.68
C GLY A 326 -16.05 6.02 -15.96
N LEU A 327 -15.56 7.11 -16.56
CA LEU A 327 -16.28 8.38 -16.64
C LEU A 327 -17.06 8.57 -17.96
N ASN A 328 -16.89 7.69 -18.95
CA ASN A 328 -17.30 7.96 -20.34
C ASN A 328 -18.26 6.91 -20.93
N PHE A 329 -19.29 6.49 -20.18
CA PHE A 329 -20.19 5.38 -20.56
C PHE A 329 -21.44 5.76 -21.35
N GLN A 330 -21.46 6.86 -22.11
CA GLN A 330 -22.56 7.08 -23.05
C GLN A 330 -22.53 6.01 -24.16
N GLY A 331 -23.21 4.87 -23.94
CA GLY A 331 -23.56 3.90 -24.98
C GLY A 331 -23.09 2.44 -24.81
N GLU A 332 -22.41 2.03 -23.74
CA GLU A 332 -21.79 0.68 -23.66
C GLU A 332 -22.47 -0.26 -22.62
N SER A 333 -23.70 -0.69 -22.92
CA SER A 333 -24.55 -1.54 -22.05
C SER A 333 -23.93 -2.88 -21.60
N LEU A 334 -22.91 -3.38 -22.31
CA LEU A 334 -22.27 -4.66 -21.96
C LEU A 334 -21.16 -4.51 -20.92
N ILE A 335 -20.55 -3.32 -20.80
CA ILE A 335 -19.50 -3.07 -19.81
C ILE A 335 -20.06 -2.94 -18.41
N SER A 336 -21.29 -2.45 -18.27
CA SER A 336 -21.97 -2.42 -16.97
C SER A 336 -22.17 -3.81 -16.35
N THR A 337 -22.02 -4.89 -17.13
CA THR A 337 -22.07 -6.27 -16.61
C THR A 337 -20.80 -6.73 -15.91
N PHE A 338 -19.72 -5.94 -15.96
CA PHE A 338 -18.47 -6.22 -15.26
C PHE A 338 -18.49 -5.59 -13.87
N LYS A 339 -18.16 -6.39 -12.84
CA LYS A 339 -17.93 -5.87 -11.50
C LYS A 339 -16.65 -5.03 -11.53
N HIS A 340 -16.75 -3.80 -11.02
CA HIS A 340 -15.68 -2.82 -11.12
C HIS A 340 -14.80 -2.82 -9.88
N PHE A 341 -13.50 -2.78 -10.14
CA PHE A 341 -12.45 -2.61 -9.16
C PHE A 341 -11.48 -1.54 -9.61
N GLU A 342 -10.85 -0.88 -8.66
CA GLU A 342 -9.82 0.13 -8.91
C GLU A 342 -8.60 -0.16 -8.05
N ILE A 343 -7.40 -0.05 -8.62
CA ILE A 343 -6.14 -0.26 -7.90
C ILE A 343 -5.83 0.97 -7.05
N GLU A 344 -5.55 0.71 -5.78
CA GLU A 344 -5.27 1.73 -4.79
C GLU A 344 -3.76 1.97 -4.62
N GLU A 345 -3.41 3.16 -4.16
CA GLU A 345 -2.07 3.48 -3.66
C GLU A 345 -1.67 2.54 -2.50
N PHE A 346 -0.37 2.31 -2.32
CA PHE A 346 0.08 1.50 -1.19
C PHE A 346 -0.06 2.28 0.11
N SER A 347 -0.84 1.72 1.03
CA SER A 347 -0.86 2.11 2.44
C SER A 347 0.52 1.95 3.09
N PRO A 348 0.80 2.64 4.23
CA PRO A 348 2.02 2.47 5.02
C PRO A 348 2.42 1.01 5.24
N SER A 349 1.46 0.13 5.56
CA SER A 349 1.68 -1.31 5.70
C SER A 349 2.19 -1.98 4.42
N LEU A 350 1.63 -1.64 3.26
CA LEU A 350 2.05 -2.21 1.97
C LEU A 350 3.39 -1.64 1.51
N ARG A 351 3.66 -0.36 1.76
CA ARG A 351 4.97 0.28 1.53
C ARG A 351 6.07 -0.40 2.38
N ASP A 352 5.84 -0.61 3.67
CA ASP A 352 6.76 -1.33 4.57
C ASP A 352 7.02 -2.76 4.06
N LYS A 353 5.98 -3.48 3.62
CA LYS A 353 6.12 -4.83 3.07
C LYS A 353 6.99 -4.84 1.81
N LEU A 354 6.84 -3.86 0.92
CA LEU A 354 7.65 -3.72 -0.30
C LEU A 354 9.11 -3.35 0.02
N ILE A 355 9.31 -2.38 0.92
CA ILE A 355 10.64 -1.96 1.40
C ILE A 355 11.39 -3.15 2.01
N ARG A 356 10.74 -3.93 2.86
CA ARG A 356 11.36 -5.13 3.45
C ARG A 356 11.74 -6.17 2.39
N LYS A 357 10.87 -6.41 1.41
CA LYS A 357 11.20 -7.32 0.31
C LYS A 357 12.45 -6.87 -0.43
N TRP A 358 12.56 -5.57 -0.73
CA TRP A 358 13.74 -4.98 -1.36
C TRP A 358 15.01 -5.14 -0.51
N LEU A 359 14.97 -4.70 0.75
CA LEU A 359 16.14 -4.75 1.65
C LEU A 359 16.62 -6.18 1.96
N HIS A 360 15.76 -7.19 1.77
CA HIS A 360 16.11 -8.59 1.94
C HIS A 360 16.59 -9.28 0.64
N LEU A 361 16.66 -8.57 -0.50
CA LEU A 361 17.21 -9.13 -1.73
C LEU A 361 18.72 -9.40 -1.56
N THR A 362 19.13 -10.65 -1.72
CA THR A 362 20.55 -11.00 -1.77
C THR A 362 20.75 -12.35 -2.46
N ASP A 363 21.83 -12.48 -3.24
CA ASP A 363 22.32 -13.76 -3.75
C ASP A 363 23.38 -14.40 -2.83
N ALA A 364 23.87 -13.65 -1.83
CA ALA A 364 24.87 -14.12 -0.90
C ALA A 364 24.26 -15.08 0.14
N SER A 365 24.63 -16.36 0.07
CA SER A 365 24.36 -17.31 1.14
C SER A 365 25.43 -17.18 2.23
N GLY A 366 25.02 -16.90 3.48
CA GLY A 366 25.91 -17.04 4.65
C GLY A 366 26.52 -15.76 5.25
N LYS A 367 26.01 -14.55 4.97
CA LYS A 367 26.34 -13.39 5.81
C LYS A 367 25.72 -13.56 7.20
N ALA A 368 26.47 -13.20 8.24
CA ALA A 368 25.92 -13.10 9.60
C ALA A 368 24.71 -12.15 9.56
N LEU A 369 23.57 -12.61 10.07
CA LEU A 369 22.37 -11.79 10.14
C LEU A 369 22.69 -10.52 10.94
N PRO A 370 22.41 -9.32 10.40
CA PRO A 370 22.57 -8.08 11.14
C PRO A 370 21.77 -8.16 12.44
N ASN A 371 22.20 -7.41 13.48
CA ASN A 371 21.39 -7.28 14.68
C ASN A 371 20.00 -6.76 14.30
N LYS A 372 18.93 -7.24 14.96
CA LYS A 372 17.55 -6.80 14.71
C LYS A 372 17.39 -5.29 14.67
N ASN A 373 18.07 -4.56 15.58
CA ASN A 373 17.99 -3.10 15.60
C ASN A 373 18.63 -2.43 14.38
N SER A 374 19.69 -3.02 13.79
CA SER A 374 20.23 -2.52 12.51
C SER A 374 19.28 -2.77 11.35
N ILE A 375 18.53 -3.87 11.36
CA ILE A 375 17.47 -4.12 10.36
C ILE A 375 16.35 -3.08 10.51
N TYR A 376 15.89 -2.83 11.74
CA TYR A 376 14.89 -1.79 12.01
C TYR A 376 15.37 -0.40 11.60
N GLN A 377 16.64 -0.07 11.85
CA GLN A 377 17.23 1.19 11.43
C GLN A 377 17.19 1.35 9.90
N ASN A 378 17.61 0.32 9.15
CA ASN A 378 17.59 0.37 7.68
C ASN A 378 16.16 0.49 7.13
N ILE A 379 15.20 -0.22 7.72
CA ILE A 379 13.78 -0.11 7.35
C ILE A 379 13.28 1.30 7.61
N ASP A 380 13.50 1.84 8.82
CA ASP A 380 13.04 3.18 9.19
C ASP A 380 13.65 4.27 8.30
N GLN A 381 14.95 4.20 8.02
CA GLN A 381 15.63 5.14 7.11
C GLN A 381 15.08 5.06 5.67
N THR A 382 14.81 3.84 5.18
CA THR A 382 14.27 3.65 3.83
C THR A 382 12.81 4.12 3.75
N THR A 383 12.01 3.87 4.79
CA THR A 383 10.63 4.36 4.90
C THR A 383 10.59 5.89 4.95
N GLU A 384 11.46 6.53 5.74
CA GLU A 384 11.56 7.99 5.79
C GLU A 384 11.98 8.58 4.43
N LEU A 385 12.96 7.96 3.75
CA LEU A 385 13.36 8.35 2.40
C LEU A 385 12.18 8.28 1.42
N VAL A 386 11.46 7.15 1.41
CA VAL A 386 10.31 6.92 0.53
C VAL A 386 9.18 7.92 0.84
N ASN A 387 8.74 8.03 2.09
CA ASN A 387 7.65 8.93 2.48
C ASN A 387 8.02 10.40 2.24
N SER A 388 9.29 10.78 2.42
CA SER A 388 9.77 12.13 2.11
C SER A 388 9.75 12.42 0.60
N ALA A 389 10.10 11.44 -0.25
CA ALA A 389 10.07 11.60 -1.70
C ALA A 389 8.66 11.51 -2.29
N LEU A 390 7.75 10.79 -1.63
CA LEU A 390 6.34 10.75 -2.02
C LEU A 390 5.58 12.02 -1.59
N GLY A 391 6.16 12.83 -0.69
CA GLY A 391 5.49 13.98 -0.09
C GLY A 391 4.60 13.64 1.11
N LYS A 392 4.44 12.35 1.46
CA LYS A 392 3.63 11.86 2.60
C LYS A 392 4.11 12.39 3.98
N SER A 393 5.23 13.12 4.03
CA SER A 393 5.70 13.82 5.24
C SER A 393 5.10 15.22 5.43
N LEU A 394 4.53 15.81 4.37
CA LEU A 394 3.96 17.16 4.36
C LEU A 394 2.44 17.18 4.13
N GLY A 395 1.81 16.04 3.85
CA GLY A 395 0.36 15.92 3.60
C GLY A 395 0.05 14.61 2.89
N SER A 396 -1.03 14.57 2.10
CA SER A 396 -1.45 13.41 1.30
C SER A 396 -0.44 12.93 0.26
N GLY A 397 0.58 13.73 -0.06
CA GLY A 397 1.63 13.41 -1.02
C GLY A 397 1.62 14.31 -2.26
N ILE A 398 2.67 14.18 -3.08
CA ILE A 398 2.81 14.82 -4.42
C ILE A 398 3.07 13.83 -5.53
N MET A 399 3.50 12.62 -5.16
CA MET A 399 3.81 11.53 -6.05
C MET A 399 3.05 10.30 -5.53
N PRO A 400 2.35 9.57 -6.40
CA PRO A 400 1.52 8.47 -5.97
C PRO A 400 2.34 7.38 -5.27
N ALA A 401 1.78 6.78 -4.22
CA ALA A 401 2.39 5.68 -3.50
C ALA A 401 2.25 4.32 -4.21
N TYR A 402 2.31 4.27 -5.55
CA TYR A 402 2.33 3.01 -6.28
C TYR A 402 3.69 2.31 -6.21
N PRO A 403 3.73 0.97 -6.41
CA PRO A 403 4.97 0.19 -6.32
C PRO A 403 6.11 0.72 -7.20
N PHE A 404 5.79 1.21 -8.38
CA PHE A 404 6.77 1.76 -9.32
C PHE A 404 7.52 2.94 -8.70
N PHE A 405 6.81 3.93 -8.16
CA PHE A 405 7.41 5.13 -7.56
C PHE A 405 8.21 4.79 -6.30
N VAL A 406 7.68 3.93 -5.43
CA VAL A 406 8.39 3.46 -4.23
C VAL A 406 9.72 2.80 -4.59
N LEU A 407 9.71 1.83 -5.51
CA LEU A 407 10.92 1.12 -5.92
C LEU A 407 11.89 2.03 -6.66
N MET A 408 11.40 2.97 -7.46
CA MET A 408 12.26 3.89 -8.19
C MET A 408 13.00 4.86 -7.26
N VAL A 409 12.34 5.35 -6.20
CA VAL A 409 13.01 6.16 -5.15
C VAL A 409 14.12 5.36 -4.49
N ILE A 410 13.84 4.13 -4.06
CA ILE A 410 14.82 3.28 -3.39
C ILE A 410 16.00 2.97 -4.33
N ASN A 411 15.70 2.52 -5.55
CA ASN A 411 16.71 2.16 -6.55
C ASN A 411 17.61 3.35 -6.89
N THR A 412 17.04 4.52 -7.17
CA THR A 412 17.82 5.71 -7.56
C THR A 412 18.72 6.17 -6.41
N TYR A 413 18.29 5.99 -5.17
CA TYR A 413 19.08 6.33 -3.99
C TYR A 413 20.20 5.33 -3.70
N GLU A 414 20.02 4.04 -4.03
CA GLU A 414 21.06 3.02 -3.87
C GLU A 414 22.08 3.02 -5.02
N THR A 415 21.63 3.25 -6.25
CA THR A 415 22.49 3.29 -7.45
C THR A 415 23.16 4.65 -7.67
N PHE A 416 23.03 5.52 -6.66
CA PHE A 416 23.35 6.94 -6.70
C PHE A 416 24.75 7.24 -7.24
N SER A 417 24.79 7.63 -8.52
CA SER A 417 25.98 8.11 -9.22
C SER A 417 25.74 9.53 -9.70
N LYS A 418 25.53 10.45 -8.75
CA LYS A 418 25.26 11.86 -9.07
C LYS A 418 26.46 12.46 -9.82
N PRO A 419 26.25 13.15 -10.97
CA PRO A 419 27.30 13.93 -11.60
C PRO A 419 27.87 14.97 -10.62
N LEU A 420 29.20 15.07 -10.54
CA LEU A 420 29.90 15.91 -9.56
C LEU A 420 29.51 17.40 -9.61
N ASP A 421 29.00 17.87 -10.76
CA ASP A 421 28.81 19.29 -11.06
C ASP A 421 27.39 19.83 -10.84
N GLN A 422 26.44 19.04 -10.31
CA GLN A 422 25.05 19.50 -10.12
C GLN A 422 24.77 20.03 -8.71
N GLU A 423 24.12 21.19 -8.58
CA GLU A 423 23.72 21.79 -7.29
C GLU A 423 22.55 21.07 -6.58
N ILE A 424 21.89 20.14 -7.29
CA ILE A 424 20.65 19.47 -6.86
C ILE A 424 20.84 18.55 -5.64
N THR A 425 19.85 18.42 -4.75
CA THR A 425 19.92 17.43 -3.65
C THR A 425 19.78 15.99 -4.14
N SER A 426 20.07 15.00 -3.29
CA SER A 426 19.85 13.59 -3.64
C SER A 426 18.38 13.27 -3.93
N GLN A 427 17.46 13.86 -3.17
CA GLN A 427 16.03 13.71 -3.43
C GLN A 427 15.60 14.43 -4.71
N GLY A 428 16.07 15.67 -4.94
CA GLY A 428 15.84 16.40 -6.20
C GLY A 428 16.30 15.60 -7.43
N TYR A 429 17.45 14.94 -7.30
CA TYR A 429 17.97 14.06 -8.35
C TYR A 429 17.07 12.84 -8.61
N CYS A 430 16.39 12.28 -7.60
CA CYS A 430 15.44 11.18 -7.84
C CYS A 430 14.31 11.60 -8.80
N TYR A 431 13.74 12.79 -8.61
CA TYR A 431 12.71 13.31 -9.53
C TYR A 431 13.28 13.61 -10.92
N GLN A 432 14.48 14.20 -10.98
CA GLN A 432 15.15 14.46 -12.26
C GLN A 432 15.48 13.15 -13.01
N ALA A 433 15.95 12.13 -12.31
CA ALA A 433 16.28 10.82 -12.88
C ALA A 433 15.04 10.12 -13.42
N LEU A 434 13.89 10.23 -12.73
CA LEU A 434 12.60 9.76 -13.22
C LEU A 434 12.23 10.44 -14.55
N ILE A 435 12.28 11.77 -14.61
CA ILE A 435 11.99 12.55 -15.83
C ILE A 435 12.93 12.12 -16.98
N TYR A 436 14.23 12.00 -16.69
CA TYR A 436 15.23 11.59 -17.67
C TYR A 436 14.99 10.16 -18.16
N ALA A 437 14.66 9.24 -17.26
CA ALA A 437 14.36 7.86 -17.60
C ALA A 437 13.14 7.77 -18.53
N TYR A 438 12.09 8.55 -18.27
CA TYR A 438 10.90 8.60 -19.14
C TYR A 438 11.23 9.13 -20.54
N LEU A 439 11.92 10.27 -20.63
CA LEU A 439 12.29 10.88 -21.91
C LEU A 439 13.21 9.94 -22.72
N THR A 440 14.20 9.34 -22.06
CA THR A 440 15.14 8.41 -22.70
C THR A 440 14.42 7.14 -23.18
N LYS A 441 13.45 6.63 -22.42
CA LYS A 441 12.63 5.47 -22.82
C LYS A 441 11.83 5.74 -24.10
N GLN A 442 11.38 6.98 -24.32
CA GLN A 442 10.72 7.41 -25.56
C GLN A 442 11.69 7.76 -26.70
N GLY A 443 13.00 7.53 -26.53
CA GLY A 443 14.00 7.74 -27.57
C GLY A 443 14.44 9.20 -27.73
N VAL A 444 14.15 10.07 -26.76
CA VAL A 444 14.73 11.43 -26.72
C VAL A 444 16.24 11.31 -26.53
N LYS A 445 17.00 11.98 -27.40
CA LYS A 445 18.47 11.98 -27.31
C LYS A 445 18.93 12.81 -26.11
N ASN A 446 20.04 12.41 -25.50
CA ASN A 446 20.60 13.13 -24.36
C ASN A 446 20.82 14.63 -24.62
N ASP A 447 21.28 14.98 -25.82
CA ASP A 447 21.53 16.37 -26.22
C ASP A 447 20.24 17.20 -26.32
N ASP A 448 19.09 16.55 -26.51
CA ASP A 448 17.79 17.20 -26.61
C ASP A 448 17.09 17.32 -25.24
N ILE A 449 17.47 16.55 -24.22
CA ILE A 449 16.79 16.52 -22.91
C ILE A 449 16.74 17.90 -22.26
N ASP A 450 17.82 18.68 -22.38
CA ASP A 450 17.87 20.05 -21.83
C ASP A 450 16.78 20.95 -22.44
N THR A 451 16.46 20.76 -23.72
CA THR A 451 15.37 21.48 -24.39
C THR A 451 14.02 21.16 -23.75
N TYR A 452 13.76 19.90 -23.43
CA TYR A 452 12.51 19.48 -22.76
C TYR A 452 12.43 20.04 -21.35
N VAL A 453 13.53 19.95 -20.60
CA VAL A 453 13.61 20.46 -19.23
C VAL A 453 13.38 21.98 -19.18
N ASN A 454 14.01 22.75 -20.08
CA ASN A 454 13.79 24.19 -20.16
C ASN A 454 12.34 24.54 -20.53
N PHE A 455 11.78 23.84 -21.53
CA PHE A 455 10.39 24.03 -21.94
C PHE A 455 9.40 23.81 -20.78
N LEU A 456 9.55 22.69 -20.05
CA LEU A 456 8.71 22.37 -18.90
C LEU A 456 8.89 23.37 -17.74
N THR A 457 10.11 23.88 -17.55
CA THR A 457 10.43 24.89 -16.51
C THR A 457 9.68 26.21 -16.77
N GLU A 458 9.76 26.73 -18.00
CA GLU A 458 9.07 27.96 -18.38
C GLU A 458 7.54 27.78 -18.40
N LEU A 459 7.05 26.62 -18.87
CA LEU A 459 5.62 26.29 -18.90
C LEU A 459 5.02 26.21 -17.49
N ALA A 460 5.69 25.53 -16.56
CA ALA A 460 5.23 25.40 -15.19
C ALA A 460 5.13 26.77 -14.51
N PHE A 461 6.11 27.65 -14.73
CA PHE A 461 6.07 29.00 -14.16
C PHE A 461 4.98 29.87 -14.80
N TYR A 462 4.76 29.77 -16.11
CA TYR A 462 3.64 30.44 -16.79
C TYR A 462 2.30 30.01 -16.18
N GLN A 463 2.11 28.70 -16.01
CA GLN A 463 0.90 28.15 -15.40
C GLN A 463 0.71 28.61 -13.94
N TYR A 464 1.80 28.65 -13.15
CA TYR A 464 1.78 29.18 -11.78
C TYR A 464 1.34 30.65 -11.73
N GLN A 465 1.85 31.50 -12.63
CA GLN A 465 1.46 32.91 -12.70
C GLN A 465 -0.01 33.10 -13.07
N SER A 466 -0.54 32.23 -13.93
CA SER A 466 -1.95 32.22 -14.31
C SER A 466 -2.90 31.76 -13.20
N ARG A 467 -2.36 31.15 -12.12
CA ARG A 467 -3.12 30.57 -10.99
C ARG A 467 -4.16 29.54 -11.43
N LYS A 468 -3.78 28.64 -12.35
CA LYS A 468 -4.67 27.61 -12.89
C LYS A 468 -4.04 26.22 -12.82
N HIS A 469 -4.85 25.22 -12.45
CA HIS A 469 -4.45 23.81 -12.48
C HIS A 469 -4.39 23.21 -13.89
N GLU A 470 -5.14 23.77 -14.83
CA GLU A 470 -5.08 23.42 -16.26
C GLU A 470 -5.02 24.67 -17.13
N LEU A 471 -4.32 24.59 -18.26
CA LEU A 471 -4.23 25.64 -19.27
C LEU A 471 -5.18 25.33 -20.43
N PRO A 472 -6.19 26.19 -20.71
CA PRO A 472 -6.99 26.07 -21.92
C PRO A 472 -6.12 26.15 -23.19
N ALA A 473 -6.55 25.51 -24.28
CA ALA A 473 -5.79 25.47 -25.53
C ALA A 473 -5.28 26.85 -26.00
N HIS A 474 -6.12 27.88 -25.94
CA HIS A 474 -5.73 29.23 -26.37
C HIS A 474 -4.65 29.88 -25.51
N GLU A 475 -4.58 29.58 -24.21
CA GLU A 475 -3.51 30.07 -23.32
C GLU A 475 -2.22 29.27 -23.51
N PHE A 476 -2.36 27.96 -23.78
CA PHE A 476 -1.22 27.13 -24.15
C PHE A 476 -0.58 27.60 -25.46
N ASP A 477 -1.38 27.88 -26.49
CA ASP A 477 -0.90 28.42 -27.76
C ASP A 477 -0.19 29.77 -27.56
N ALA A 478 -0.74 30.66 -26.74
CA ALA A 478 -0.12 31.93 -26.39
C ALA A 478 1.24 31.74 -25.68
N PHE A 479 1.34 30.75 -24.78
CA PHE A 479 2.61 30.38 -24.16
C PHE A 479 3.62 29.88 -25.19
N ILE A 480 3.23 29.01 -26.13
CA ILE A 480 4.11 28.49 -27.18
C ILE A 480 4.69 29.63 -28.03
N GLU A 481 3.87 30.60 -28.42
CA GLU A 481 4.31 31.78 -29.17
C GLU A 481 5.32 32.62 -28.36
N GLN A 482 5.03 32.87 -27.08
CA GLN A 482 5.92 33.59 -26.18
C GLN A 482 7.26 32.85 -25.98
N TYR A 483 7.22 31.53 -25.79
CA TYR A 483 8.40 30.70 -25.59
C TYR A 483 9.29 30.72 -26.84
N LYS A 484 8.73 30.53 -28.04
CA LYS A 484 9.48 30.59 -29.31
C LYS A 484 10.03 31.98 -29.61
N GLY A 485 9.42 33.04 -29.08
CA GLY A 485 9.96 34.40 -29.15
C GLY A 485 11.18 34.63 -28.26
N LYS A 486 11.31 33.88 -27.15
CA LYS A 486 12.38 34.02 -26.15
C LYS A 486 13.50 32.97 -26.32
N TYR A 487 13.16 31.75 -26.71
CA TYR A 487 14.06 30.60 -26.76
C TYR A 487 14.03 29.90 -28.13
N ASN A 488 15.15 29.27 -28.49
CA ASN A 488 15.22 28.40 -29.66
C ASN A 488 14.63 27.02 -29.32
N LEU A 489 13.68 26.54 -30.12
CA LEU A 489 13.09 25.20 -29.97
C LEU A 489 13.58 24.28 -31.11
N PRO A 490 14.66 23.50 -30.93
CA PRO A 490 15.25 22.68 -31.98
C PRO A 490 14.40 21.44 -32.35
N VAL A 491 13.47 21.04 -31.49
CA VAL A 491 12.58 19.90 -31.70
C VAL A 491 11.24 20.38 -32.25
N ALA A 492 10.69 19.67 -33.24
CA ALA A 492 9.37 19.98 -33.75
C ALA A 492 8.31 19.88 -32.64
N GLU A 493 7.43 20.88 -32.54
CA GLU A 493 6.42 20.99 -31.48
C GLU A 493 5.57 19.72 -31.35
N ASN A 494 5.04 19.18 -32.45
CA ASN A 494 4.25 17.95 -32.43
C ASN A 494 5.04 16.76 -31.86
N THR A 495 6.34 16.68 -32.13
CA THR A 495 7.21 15.62 -31.59
C THR A 495 7.42 15.80 -30.09
N LEU A 496 7.68 17.04 -29.65
CA LEU A 496 7.81 17.36 -28.23
C LEU A 496 6.54 17.00 -27.45
N LEU A 497 5.37 17.45 -27.92
CA LEU A 497 4.09 17.19 -27.26
C LEU A 497 3.73 15.69 -27.26
N THR A 498 4.01 14.99 -28.36
CA THR A 498 3.79 13.54 -28.44
C THR A 498 4.66 12.84 -27.39
N ASN A 499 5.96 13.15 -27.34
CA ASN A 499 6.86 12.52 -26.37
C ASN A 499 6.42 12.81 -24.93
N LEU A 500 6.07 14.06 -24.60
CA LEU A 500 5.61 14.42 -23.25
C LEU A 500 4.34 13.67 -22.84
N ARG A 501 3.39 13.52 -23.77
CA ARG A 501 2.14 12.76 -23.54
C ARG A 501 2.42 11.27 -23.35
N GLU A 502 3.22 10.66 -24.21
CA GLU A 502 3.56 9.23 -24.12
C GLU A 502 4.45 8.91 -22.89
N THR A 503 5.09 9.92 -22.29
CA THR A 503 5.79 9.80 -21.00
C THR A 503 4.91 10.03 -19.77
N ASN A 504 3.63 10.42 -19.92
CA ASN A 504 2.78 10.90 -18.83
C ASN A 504 3.44 12.01 -17.98
N ILE A 505 4.17 12.92 -18.64
CA ILE A 505 4.69 14.13 -17.98
C ILE A 505 3.68 15.26 -18.11
N PHE A 506 3.12 15.42 -19.32
CA PHE A 506 2.20 16.50 -19.66
C PHE A 506 1.18 15.98 -20.68
N SER A 507 -0.10 16.19 -20.42
CA SER A 507 -1.21 15.67 -21.23
C SER A 507 -2.25 16.74 -21.53
N SER A 508 -3.14 16.45 -22.49
CA SER A 508 -4.37 17.21 -22.69
C SER A 508 -5.61 16.36 -22.41
N ASN A 509 -6.61 16.98 -21.78
CA ASN A 509 -7.88 16.32 -21.48
C ASN A 509 -8.85 16.36 -22.69
N GLY A 510 -10.04 15.78 -22.55
CA GLY A 510 -11.05 15.71 -23.62
C GLY A 510 -11.57 17.07 -24.11
N PHE A 511 -11.36 18.14 -23.34
CA PHE A 511 -11.68 19.53 -23.72
C PHE A 511 -10.47 20.27 -24.30
N ASN A 512 -9.35 19.57 -24.51
CA ASN A 512 -8.09 20.12 -24.99
C ASN A 512 -7.46 21.16 -24.04
N ASN A 513 -7.75 21.06 -22.73
CA ASN A 513 -6.95 21.75 -21.71
C ASN A 513 -5.69 20.93 -21.42
N TYR A 514 -4.61 21.60 -21.09
CA TYR A 514 -3.28 21.03 -20.88
C TYR A 514 -2.87 21.10 -19.42
N SER A 515 -2.29 20.03 -18.90
CA SER A 515 -1.83 19.95 -17.51
C SER A 515 -0.68 18.95 -17.33
N PHE A 516 0.09 19.16 -16.26
CA PHE A 516 1.05 18.15 -15.79
C PHE A 516 0.28 16.96 -15.24
N CYS A 517 0.69 15.74 -15.61
CA CYS A 517 -0.01 14.54 -15.18
C CYS A 517 0.15 14.25 -13.68
N TYR A 518 1.20 14.80 -13.05
CA TYR A 518 1.46 14.65 -11.62
C TYR A 518 1.87 15.99 -10.99
N SER A 519 1.35 16.28 -9.80
CA SER A 519 1.59 17.54 -9.08
C SER A 519 3.08 17.76 -8.75
N TYR A 520 3.84 16.70 -8.43
CA TYR A 520 5.29 16.84 -8.18
C TYR A 520 6.06 17.40 -9.38
N LEU A 521 5.65 17.07 -10.62
CA LEU A 521 6.31 17.57 -11.83
C LEU A 521 6.13 19.08 -11.93
N PHE A 522 4.90 19.55 -11.74
CA PHE A 522 4.58 20.96 -11.71
C PHE A 522 5.39 21.70 -10.64
N TYR A 523 5.35 21.26 -9.38
CA TYR A 523 6.08 21.93 -8.29
C TYR A 523 7.60 21.88 -8.46
N PHE A 524 8.15 20.77 -8.98
CA PHE A 524 9.57 20.63 -9.30
C PHE A 524 10.02 21.70 -10.31
N PHE A 525 9.28 21.85 -11.41
CA PHE A 525 9.62 22.81 -12.47
C PHE A 525 9.37 24.27 -12.06
N VAL A 526 8.31 24.57 -11.30
CA VAL A 526 8.10 25.90 -10.70
C VAL A 526 9.29 26.26 -9.80
N ALA A 527 9.69 25.36 -8.91
CA ALA A 527 10.81 25.59 -8.01
C ALA A 527 12.14 25.73 -8.74
N LYS A 528 12.36 24.98 -9.83
CA LYS A 528 13.54 25.14 -10.69
C LYS A 528 13.58 26.53 -11.32
N TYR A 529 12.47 27.03 -11.86
CA TYR A 529 12.40 28.39 -12.39
C TYR A 529 12.75 29.43 -11.32
N LEU A 530 12.15 29.31 -10.13
CA LEU A 530 12.40 30.22 -9.01
C LEU A 530 13.87 30.19 -8.55
N ALA A 531 14.51 29.01 -8.59
CA ALA A 531 15.93 28.85 -8.25
C ALA A 531 16.87 29.53 -9.26
N GLU A 532 16.51 29.54 -10.54
CA GLU A 532 17.28 30.15 -11.62
C GLU A 532 17.09 31.68 -11.70
N HIS A 533 15.98 32.20 -11.15
CA HIS A 533 15.59 33.62 -11.19
C HIS A 533 15.39 34.23 -9.79
N LEU A 534 16.26 33.87 -8.84
CA LEU A 534 16.11 34.24 -7.42
C LEU A 534 16.01 35.74 -7.17
N GLU A 535 16.78 36.56 -7.89
CA GLU A 535 16.78 38.02 -7.73
C GLU A 535 15.47 38.66 -8.18
N ASP A 536 14.91 38.19 -9.30
CA ASP A 536 13.65 38.71 -9.85
C ASP A 536 12.43 38.19 -9.09
N CYS A 537 12.51 36.98 -8.53
CA CYS A 537 11.39 36.28 -7.91
C CYS A 537 11.30 36.45 -6.38
N GLN A 538 12.07 37.34 -5.76
CA GLN A 538 12.11 37.49 -4.28
C GLN A 538 10.72 37.68 -3.65
N LYS A 539 9.84 38.49 -4.26
CA LYS A 539 8.48 38.72 -3.76
C LYS A 539 7.62 37.46 -3.81
N ILE A 540 7.77 36.66 -4.87
CA ILE A 540 7.03 35.40 -5.05
C ILE A 540 7.51 34.39 -4.01
N ILE A 541 8.83 34.25 -3.84
CA ILE A 541 9.43 33.37 -2.83
C ILE A 541 8.98 33.78 -1.43
N HIS A 542 8.96 35.08 -1.12
CA HIS A 542 8.46 35.58 0.16
C HIS A 542 6.99 35.22 0.40
N HIS A 543 6.15 35.33 -0.64
CA HIS A 543 4.75 34.93 -0.55
C HIS A 543 4.58 33.42 -0.29
N ILE A 544 5.31 32.57 -1.01
CA ILE A 544 5.31 31.12 -0.82
C ILE A 544 5.71 30.77 0.63
N MET A 545 6.83 31.32 1.09
CA MET A 545 7.36 31.04 2.44
C MET A 545 6.43 31.52 3.56
N ASN A 546 5.67 32.60 3.35
CA ASN A 546 4.67 33.05 4.32
C ASN A 546 3.41 32.17 4.37
N ASN A 547 3.19 31.32 3.38
CA ASN A 547 1.97 30.53 3.24
C ASN A 547 2.23 29.02 3.24
N LEU A 548 3.32 28.55 3.87
CA LEU A 548 3.69 27.13 3.96
C LEU A 548 2.64 26.22 4.64
N HIS A 549 1.59 26.78 5.26
CA HIS A 549 0.45 26.00 5.73
C HIS A 549 -0.36 25.37 4.59
N LYS A 550 -0.23 25.89 3.36
CA LYS A 550 -0.76 25.29 2.13
C LYS A 550 0.24 24.28 1.55
N ASN A 551 -0.24 23.10 1.21
CA ASN A 551 0.59 21.99 0.75
C ASN A 551 1.42 22.36 -0.50
N ASP A 552 0.80 22.98 -1.51
CA ASP A 552 1.44 23.46 -2.74
C ASP A 552 2.70 24.30 -2.47
N TYR A 553 2.57 25.26 -1.55
CA TYR A 553 3.67 26.16 -1.21
C TYR A 553 4.76 25.46 -0.40
N ALA A 554 4.39 24.53 0.49
CA ALA A 554 5.35 23.69 1.20
C ALA A 554 6.17 22.85 0.23
N TYR A 555 5.53 22.22 -0.76
CA TYR A 555 6.22 21.42 -1.77
C TYR A 555 7.14 22.26 -2.66
N ILE A 556 6.67 23.40 -3.16
CA ILE A 556 7.51 24.33 -3.93
C ILE A 556 8.73 24.78 -3.11
N ALA A 557 8.56 25.08 -1.81
CA ALA A 557 9.67 25.46 -0.94
C ALA A 557 10.70 24.33 -0.75
N VAL A 558 10.24 23.08 -0.59
CA VAL A 558 11.14 21.90 -0.52
C VAL A 558 11.89 21.71 -1.83
N PHE A 559 11.22 21.78 -2.98
CA PHE A 559 11.89 21.69 -4.28
C PHE A 559 12.85 22.87 -4.54
N LEU A 560 12.50 24.07 -4.08
CA LEU A 560 13.38 25.24 -4.20
C LEU A 560 14.67 24.98 -3.43
N SER A 561 14.57 24.37 -2.24
CA SER A 561 15.73 23.89 -1.49
C SER A 561 16.51 22.80 -2.23
N HIS A 562 15.88 22.01 -3.10
CA HIS A 562 16.57 21.02 -3.92
C HIS A 562 17.40 21.67 -5.01
N HIS A 563 16.86 22.67 -5.70
CA HIS A 563 17.52 23.32 -6.82
C HIS A 563 18.56 24.37 -6.41
N SER A 564 18.42 24.99 -5.23
CA SER A 564 19.30 26.07 -4.81
C SER A 564 19.94 25.84 -3.44
N LYS A 565 21.20 26.27 -3.30
CA LYS A 565 21.90 26.45 -2.01
C LYS A 565 21.83 27.89 -1.49
N ASN A 566 21.07 28.77 -2.15
CA ASN A 566 21.14 30.19 -1.91
C ASN A 566 20.77 30.53 -0.46
N ILE A 567 21.61 31.39 0.12
CA ILE A 567 21.51 31.82 1.52
C ILE A 567 20.18 32.52 1.82
N LEU A 568 19.62 33.24 0.85
CA LEU A 568 18.39 34.01 1.00
C LEU A 568 17.19 33.13 1.35
N VAL A 569 17.10 31.93 0.77
CA VAL A 569 16.00 30.98 1.04
C VAL A 569 16.09 30.47 2.48
N VAL A 570 17.30 30.17 2.95
CA VAL A 570 17.56 29.70 4.32
C VAL A 570 17.32 30.81 5.35
N GLU A 571 17.81 32.02 5.09
CA GLU A 571 17.61 33.15 6.01
C GLU A 571 16.13 33.52 6.11
N LYS A 572 15.40 33.50 5.00
CA LYS A 572 13.97 33.83 4.97
C LYS A 572 13.12 32.83 5.76
N ILE A 573 13.40 31.53 5.68
CA ILE A 573 12.62 30.54 6.43
C ILE A 573 12.90 30.62 7.94
N ILE A 574 14.14 30.96 8.34
CA ILE A 574 14.48 31.22 9.74
C ILE A 574 13.74 32.46 10.25
N GLU A 575 13.75 33.57 9.49
CA GLU A 575 13.02 34.80 9.83
C GLU A 575 11.52 34.54 10.03
N ILE A 576 10.91 33.78 9.11
CA ILE A 576 9.49 33.45 9.23
C ILE A 576 9.23 32.55 10.44
N ALA A 577 10.11 31.58 10.71
CA ALA A 577 9.98 30.74 11.89
C ALA A 577 10.09 31.55 13.18
N SER A 578 10.99 32.55 13.24
CA SER A 578 11.15 33.41 14.43
C SER A 578 9.93 34.28 14.71
N ASP A 579 9.20 34.71 13.68
CA ASP A 579 7.99 35.53 13.82
C ASP A 579 6.79 34.71 14.35
N LEU A 580 6.80 33.38 14.18
CA LEU A 580 5.71 32.50 14.63
C LEU A 580 5.71 32.34 16.15
N PHE A 581 4.58 32.64 16.77
CA PHE A 581 4.41 32.67 18.23
C PHE A 581 5.44 33.57 18.94
N GLU A 582 5.92 34.65 18.29
CA GLU A 582 6.98 35.55 18.80
C GLU A 582 6.72 36.13 20.20
N LYS A 583 5.44 36.21 20.62
CA LYS A 583 5.03 36.70 21.94
C LYS A 583 5.42 35.76 23.08
N PHE A 584 5.76 34.52 22.77
CA PHE A 584 6.09 33.49 23.74
C PHE A 584 7.58 33.17 23.66
N GLU A 585 8.23 33.02 24.82
CA GLU A 585 9.59 32.50 24.88
C GLU A 585 9.60 30.97 24.69
N PRO A 586 10.67 30.38 24.13
CA PRO A 586 10.77 28.93 24.00
C PRO A 586 10.71 28.21 25.35
N PHE A 587 9.73 27.33 25.53
CA PHE A 587 9.55 26.56 26.77
C PHE A 587 10.75 25.67 27.10
N THR A 588 11.20 25.68 28.35
CA THR A 588 12.40 24.96 28.79
C THR A 588 12.10 23.65 29.52
N LEU A 589 10.85 23.45 29.97
CA LEU A 589 10.39 22.32 30.80
C LEU A 589 11.11 22.23 32.16
N THR A 590 11.63 23.36 32.63
CA THR A 590 12.25 23.45 33.95
C THR A 590 11.22 23.32 35.06
N ARG A 591 11.70 23.01 36.26
CA ARG A 591 10.86 22.91 37.46
C ARG A 591 10.12 24.21 37.78
N ASP A 592 10.74 25.36 37.54
CA ASP A 592 10.12 26.66 37.79
C ASP A 592 8.93 26.93 36.86
N GLU A 593 9.04 26.55 35.58
CA GLU A 593 7.96 26.67 34.60
C GLU A 593 6.81 25.67 34.85
N LEU A 594 7.14 24.43 35.24
CA LEU A 594 6.17 23.34 35.39
C LEU A 594 5.75 23.06 36.84
N GLY A 595 6.12 23.91 37.80
CA GLY A 595 5.82 23.68 39.22
C GLY A 595 4.32 23.52 39.55
N PHE A 596 3.42 24.15 38.77
CA PHE A 596 1.97 23.94 38.91
C PHE A 596 1.53 22.56 38.43
N PHE A 597 2.15 22.05 37.36
CA PHE A 597 1.85 20.76 36.74
C PHE A 597 2.49 19.61 37.55
N ASP A 598 3.68 19.81 38.10
CA ASP A 598 4.38 18.82 38.93
C ASP A 598 3.54 18.38 40.14
N LYS A 599 2.65 19.24 40.67
CA LYS A 599 1.70 18.91 41.74
C LYS A 599 0.72 17.79 41.36
N GLN A 600 0.55 17.53 40.06
CA GLN A 600 -0.42 16.59 39.50
C GLN A 600 0.24 15.30 39.01
N THR A 601 1.54 15.12 39.27
CA THR A 601 2.33 13.96 38.85
C THR A 601 1.67 12.61 39.20
N ASP A 602 0.96 12.53 40.33
CA ASP A 602 0.33 11.30 40.79
C ASP A 602 -0.85 10.82 39.94
N VAL A 603 -1.51 11.72 39.21
CA VAL A 603 -2.64 11.40 38.33
C VAL A 603 -2.21 11.11 36.89
N ILE A 604 -0.96 11.43 36.54
CA ILE A 604 -0.39 11.16 35.22
C ILE A 604 -0.19 9.65 35.04
N VAL A 605 -0.54 9.15 33.85
CA VAL A 605 -0.30 7.77 33.45
C VAL A 605 1.19 7.47 33.58
N GLN A 606 1.52 6.37 34.23
CA GLN A 606 2.91 5.96 34.38
C GLN A 606 3.36 5.15 33.18
N ALA A 607 4.59 5.40 32.74
CA ALA A 607 5.25 4.57 31.73
C ALA A 607 5.44 3.15 32.26
N VAL A 608 5.26 2.15 31.39
CA VAL A 608 5.42 0.74 31.74
C VAL A 608 6.27 0.06 30.68
N LEU A 609 7.23 -0.75 31.10
CA LEU A 609 8.05 -1.52 30.16
C LEU A 609 7.22 -2.62 29.49
N PRO A 610 7.47 -2.92 28.19
CA PRO A 610 6.77 -3.99 27.49
C PRO A 610 7.03 -5.35 28.13
N LYS A 611 5.98 -6.17 28.18
CA LYS A 611 6.02 -7.53 28.73
C LYS A 611 6.92 -8.43 27.88
N ALA A 612 7.30 -9.59 28.43
CA ALA A 612 8.20 -10.52 27.74
C ALA A 612 7.65 -11.06 26.41
N HIS A 613 6.31 -11.16 26.27
CA HIS A 613 5.66 -11.60 25.02
C HIS A 613 5.36 -10.47 24.03
N ASP A 614 5.53 -9.20 24.43
CA ASP A 614 5.33 -8.06 23.54
C ASP A 614 6.52 -7.98 22.59
N LEU A 615 6.36 -8.56 21.39
CA LEU A 615 7.40 -8.57 20.37
C LEU A 615 7.40 -7.22 19.62
N PRO A 616 8.56 -6.59 19.42
CA PRO A 616 8.65 -5.32 18.68
C PRO A 616 7.99 -5.36 17.29
N GLU A 617 8.11 -6.49 16.58
CA GLU A 617 7.49 -6.67 15.27
C GLU A 617 5.95 -6.55 15.30
N GLN A 618 5.32 -7.03 16.39
CA GLN A 618 3.86 -6.97 16.53
C GLN A 618 3.40 -5.54 16.80
N VAL A 619 4.12 -4.82 17.66
CA VAL A 619 3.84 -3.40 17.96
C VAL A 619 4.01 -2.56 16.70
N ARG A 620 5.13 -2.72 15.98
CA ARG A 620 5.39 -1.98 14.73
C ARG A 620 4.31 -2.25 13.67
N LYS A 621 3.81 -3.49 13.58
CA LYS A 621 2.68 -3.82 12.68
C LYS A 621 1.36 -3.18 13.12
N GLN A 622 1.13 -3.00 14.42
CA GLN A 622 -0.03 -2.25 14.91
C GLN A 622 0.11 -0.76 14.62
N ASP A 623 1.28 -0.19 14.81
CA ASP A 623 1.55 1.22 14.50
C ASP A 623 1.34 1.51 13.01
N LEU A 624 1.78 0.63 12.11
CA LEU A 624 1.52 0.74 10.67
C LEU A 624 0.02 0.72 10.36
N LYS A 625 -0.79 -0.09 11.04
CA LYS A 625 -2.25 -0.09 10.84
C LYS A 625 -2.91 1.20 11.29
N VAL A 626 -2.39 1.83 12.34
CA VAL A 626 -2.87 3.16 12.76
C VAL A 626 -2.50 4.19 11.69
N GLN A 627 -1.29 4.11 11.12
CA GLN A 627 -0.89 4.98 10.02
C GLN A 627 -1.75 4.75 8.76
N ASP A 628 -2.10 3.51 8.44
CA ASP A 628 -3.01 3.20 7.32
C ASP A 628 -4.36 3.94 7.49
N GLN A 629 -4.91 3.95 8.71
CA GLN A 629 -6.17 4.65 9.01
C GLN A 629 -6.04 6.17 8.95
N LEU A 630 -4.90 6.72 9.38
CA LEU A 630 -4.66 8.16 9.35
C LEU A 630 -4.51 8.66 7.91
N GLU A 631 -3.74 7.97 7.06
CA GLU A 631 -3.61 8.36 5.63
C GLU A 631 -4.96 8.25 4.91
N GLU A 632 -5.77 7.22 5.17
CA GLU A 632 -7.10 7.09 4.58
C GLU A 632 -8.07 8.20 5.04
N GLN A 633 -7.92 8.70 6.27
CA GLN A 633 -8.70 9.83 6.77
C GLN A 633 -8.26 11.16 6.13
N GLU A 634 -6.95 11.41 6.06
CA GLU A 634 -6.40 12.62 5.43
C GLU A 634 -6.81 12.70 3.95
N GLU A 635 -6.79 11.58 3.22
CA GLU A 635 -7.22 11.53 1.81
C GLU A 635 -8.72 11.87 1.65
N LYS A 636 -9.58 11.42 2.58
CA LYS A 636 -11.03 11.76 2.56
C LYS A 636 -11.28 13.23 2.90
N GLU A 637 -10.59 13.76 3.91
CA GLU A 637 -10.71 15.17 4.30
C GLU A 637 -10.24 16.12 3.20
N GLU A 638 -9.22 15.76 2.42
CA GLU A 638 -8.79 16.57 1.26
C GLU A 638 -9.82 16.54 0.13
N LEU A 639 -10.42 15.37 -0.18
CA LEU A 639 -11.47 15.25 -1.20
C LEU A 639 -12.75 16.02 -0.82
N GLU A 640 -13.16 15.98 0.44
CA GLU A 640 -14.33 16.73 0.94
C GLU A 640 -14.02 18.24 1.06
N GLY A 641 -12.79 18.59 1.41
CA GLY A 641 -12.35 19.98 1.58
C GLY A 641 -12.24 20.80 0.29
N GLU A 642 -12.15 20.16 -0.88
CA GLU A 642 -12.19 20.86 -2.18
C GLU A 642 -13.60 21.42 -2.51
N GLU A 643 -14.68 20.91 -1.89
CA GLU A 643 -16.04 21.43 -2.10
C GLU A 643 -16.44 22.55 -1.11
N GLU A 644 -15.74 22.69 0.02
CA GLU A 644 -16.11 23.59 1.14
C GLU A 644 -15.19 24.82 1.32
N GLU A 645 -14.43 25.26 0.31
CA GLU A 645 -13.70 26.55 0.42
C GLU A 645 -14.62 27.79 0.51
N ASN A 646 -15.95 27.63 0.60
CA ASN A 646 -16.89 28.77 0.66
C ASN A 646 -17.90 28.85 1.82
N GLU A 647 -18.02 27.91 2.76
CA GLU A 647 -18.99 28.09 3.85
C GLU A 647 -18.50 27.58 5.23
N GLY A 648 -17.95 28.50 6.04
CA GLY A 648 -17.87 28.32 7.50
C GLY A 648 -16.50 28.59 8.14
N GLU A 649 -15.89 29.75 7.92
CA GLU A 649 -14.74 30.24 8.72
C GLU A 649 -15.13 30.35 10.21
N PHE A 650 -14.94 29.28 10.98
CA PHE A 650 -14.49 29.41 12.35
C PHE A 650 -12.96 29.54 12.32
N ASP A 651 -12.47 30.67 11.79
CA ASP A 651 -11.04 31.01 11.71
C ASP A 651 -10.54 31.35 13.14
N PHE A 652 -10.23 30.31 13.93
CA PHE A 652 -9.38 30.51 15.10
C PHE A 652 -7.96 30.80 14.56
N GLU A 653 -7.59 32.07 14.53
CA GLU A 653 -6.25 32.58 14.15
C GLU A 653 -5.11 31.73 14.76
N LEU A 654 -5.29 31.25 16.00
CA LEU A 654 -4.37 30.36 16.71
C LEU A 654 -4.19 28.98 16.05
N VAL A 655 -5.26 28.37 15.52
CA VAL A 655 -5.20 27.06 14.84
C VAL A 655 -4.46 27.19 13.51
N LYS A 656 -4.71 28.30 12.79
CA LYS A 656 -3.99 28.63 11.55
C LYS A 656 -2.51 28.87 11.81
N GLU A 657 -2.18 29.65 12.84
CA GLU A 657 -0.79 29.89 13.24
C GLU A 657 -0.09 28.59 13.70
N LEU A 658 -0.79 27.71 14.41
CA LEU A 658 -0.29 26.37 14.79
C LEU A 658 0.01 25.51 13.56
N ARG A 659 -0.93 25.41 12.61
CA ARG A 659 -0.73 24.65 11.36
C ARG A 659 0.45 25.21 10.57
N ARG A 660 0.54 26.54 10.47
CA ARG A 660 1.67 27.23 9.81
C ARG A 660 3.00 26.92 10.49
N THR A 661 3.05 26.90 11.81
CA THR A 661 4.26 26.56 12.57
C THR A 661 4.68 25.13 12.32
N ILE A 662 3.75 24.18 12.42
CA ILE A 662 4.03 22.76 12.14
C ILE A 662 4.60 22.59 10.74
N LYS A 663 3.94 23.12 9.71
CA LYS A 663 4.38 22.99 8.32
C LYS A 663 5.72 23.70 8.05
N THR A 664 5.93 24.88 8.63
CA THR A 664 7.20 25.61 8.49
C THR A 664 8.36 24.78 9.05
N VAL A 665 8.21 24.20 10.25
CA VAL A 665 9.27 23.36 10.86
C VAL A 665 9.46 22.04 10.10
N GLU A 666 8.41 21.44 9.55
CA GLU A 666 8.53 20.27 8.65
C GLU A 666 9.37 20.59 7.41
N VAL A 667 9.09 21.71 6.73
CA VAL A 667 9.87 22.18 5.57
C VAL A 667 11.33 22.45 5.98
N MET A 668 11.58 23.15 7.09
CA MET A 668 12.93 23.37 7.64
C MET A 668 13.66 22.04 7.87
N GLY A 669 12.97 21.06 8.45
CA GLY A 669 13.44 19.70 8.66
C GLY A 669 13.86 19.01 7.36
N MET A 670 13.01 19.07 6.33
CA MET A 670 13.33 18.52 5.01
C MET A 670 14.54 19.21 4.38
N MET A 671 14.68 20.53 4.52
CA MET A 671 15.83 21.28 4.00
C MET A 671 17.15 20.81 4.63
N ILE A 672 17.21 20.71 5.97
CA ILE A 672 18.44 20.30 6.67
C ILE A 672 18.77 18.82 6.45
N LYS A 673 17.76 17.93 6.37
CA LYS A 673 17.98 16.50 6.08
C LYS A 673 18.53 16.31 4.67
N ASN A 674 18.02 17.05 3.69
CA ASN A 674 18.42 16.94 2.29
C ASN A 674 19.76 17.61 1.97
N ARG A 675 20.18 18.58 2.77
CA ARG A 675 21.44 19.30 2.60
C ARG A 675 22.42 19.13 3.75
N ALA A 676 22.27 18.10 4.58
CA ALA A 676 23.13 17.84 5.75
C ALA A 676 24.64 17.86 5.44
N GLY A 677 25.04 17.41 4.24
CA GLY A 677 26.44 17.42 3.78
C GLY A 677 26.84 18.58 2.85
N SER A 678 25.92 19.50 2.53
CA SER A 678 26.16 20.56 1.53
C SER A 678 25.87 21.99 2.01
N LEU A 679 25.18 22.14 3.14
CA LEU A 679 25.02 23.42 3.84
C LEU A 679 26.15 23.63 4.85
N GLU A 680 26.50 24.89 5.10
CA GLU A 680 27.47 25.25 6.13
C GLU A 680 26.96 24.88 7.51
N LYS A 681 27.87 24.41 8.37
CA LYS A 681 27.55 23.87 9.69
C LYS A 681 26.72 24.83 10.54
N TYR A 682 27.10 26.11 10.59
CA TYR A 682 26.40 27.11 11.40
C TYR A 682 24.95 27.34 10.91
N LYS A 683 24.69 27.19 9.61
CA LYS A 683 23.32 27.30 9.05
C LYS A 683 22.47 26.12 9.47
N LEU A 684 23.02 24.92 9.44
CA LEU A 684 22.34 23.73 9.97
C LEU A 684 22.01 23.90 11.45
N GLU A 685 22.95 24.44 12.24
CA GLU A 685 22.74 24.77 13.66
C GLU A 685 21.61 25.80 13.84
N SER A 686 21.61 26.90 13.07
CA SER A 686 20.57 27.93 13.15
C SER A 686 19.18 27.43 12.73
N ILE A 687 19.06 26.68 11.64
CA ILE A 687 17.77 26.12 11.20
C ILE A 687 17.24 25.13 12.25
N PHE A 688 18.10 24.24 12.75
CA PHE A 688 17.70 23.28 13.78
C PHE A 688 17.27 24.00 15.07
N GLU A 689 18.05 24.98 15.53
CA GLU A 689 17.76 25.75 16.73
C GLU A 689 16.42 26.50 16.61
N GLU A 690 16.19 27.20 15.50
CA GLU A 690 14.97 27.99 15.34
C GLU A 690 13.73 27.12 15.12
N GLY A 691 13.84 26.03 14.36
CA GLY A 691 12.73 25.08 14.22
C GLY A 691 12.35 24.42 15.55
N MET A 692 13.34 24.14 16.41
CA MET A 692 13.11 23.64 17.76
C MET A 692 12.42 24.72 18.60
N ASN A 693 12.93 25.95 18.59
CA ASN A 693 12.36 27.05 19.36
C ASN A 693 10.91 27.34 18.96
N ALA A 694 10.57 27.32 17.67
CA ALA A 694 9.22 27.56 17.18
C ALA A 694 8.19 26.59 17.80
N HIS A 695 8.49 25.29 17.85
CA HIS A 695 7.64 24.32 18.53
C HIS A 695 7.62 24.50 20.07
N LEU A 696 8.72 24.94 20.66
CA LEU A 696 8.77 25.24 22.10
C LEU A 696 7.98 26.52 22.46
N ARG A 697 7.87 27.50 21.56
CA ARG A 697 6.98 28.66 21.70
C ARG A 697 5.51 28.25 21.62
N VAL A 698 5.17 27.34 20.70
CA VAL A 698 3.85 26.70 20.66
C VAL A 698 3.55 25.98 21.98
N MET A 699 4.52 25.26 22.54
CA MET A 699 4.35 24.61 23.84
C MET A 699 4.06 25.62 24.95
N GLN A 700 4.80 26.73 24.99
CA GLN A 700 4.58 27.80 25.97
C GLN A 700 3.18 28.43 25.82
N SER A 701 2.69 28.63 24.60
CA SER A 701 1.35 29.18 24.39
C SER A 701 0.26 28.24 24.95
N PHE A 702 0.40 26.93 24.78
CA PHE A 702 -0.48 25.94 25.40
C PHE A 702 -0.38 25.94 26.95
N ILE A 703 0.83 26.08 27.49
CA ILE A 703 1.03 26.09 28.94
C ILE A 703 0.39 27.32 29.59
N GLU A 704 0.50 28.51 28.98
CA GLU A 704 -0.15 29.72 29.51
C GLU A 704 -1.68 29.57 29.57
N LEU A 705 -2.31 28.85 28.63
CA LEU A 705 -3.75 28.54 28.68
C LEU A 705 -4.13 27.64 29.86
N VAL A 706 -3.23 26.73 30.26
CA VAL A 706 -3.51 25.66 31.24
C VAL A 706 -3.04 26.05 32.64
N LYS A 707 -2.18 27.05 32.78
CA LYS A 707 -1.54 27.43 34.05
C LYS A 707 -2.51 28.02 35.08
N HIS A 708 -3.62 28.63 34.63
CA HIS A 708 -4.60 29.30 35.49
C HIS A 708 -5.66 28.32 36.03
N GLU A 709 -5.87 28.29 37.35
CA GLU A 709 -6.81 27.36 38.01
C GLU A 709 -8.26 27.53 37.52
N GLU A 710 -8.71 28.77 37.24
CA GLU A 710 -10.06 29.03 36.72
C GLU A 710 -10.30 28.35 35.36
N ALA A 711 -9.34 28.47 34.44
CA ALA A 711 -9.41 27.81 33.13
C ALA A 711 -9.34 26.28 33.25
N GLN A 712 -8.55 25.76 34.19
CA GLN A 712 -8.50 24.32 34.48
C GLN A 712 -9.86 23.80 34.92
N ASP A 713 -10.50 24.47 35.88
CA ASP A 713 -11.78 24.05 36.42
C ASP A 713 -12.90 24.14 35.36
N GLU A 714 -12.92 25.16 34.51
CA GLU A 714 -13.88 25.28 33.40
C GLU A 714 -13.80 24.08 32.43
N VAL A 715 -12.59 23.71 32.00
CA VAL A 715 -12.41 22.56 31.09
C VAL A 715 -12.73 21.25 31.79
N VAL A 716 -12.38 21.10 33.07
CA VAL A 716 -12.72 19.92 33.87
C VAL A 716 -14.23 19.77 34.03
N GLU A 717 -14.95 20.87 34.27
CA GLU A 717 -16.42 20.88 34.33
C GLU A 717 -17.05 20.54 32.98
N TYR A 718 -16.47 21.04 31.88
CA TYR A 718 -16.89 20.64 30.53
C TYR A 718 -16.73 19.13 30.32
N ILE A 719 -15.57 18.55 30.63
CA ILE A 719 -15.33 17.09 30.53
C ILE A 719 -16.30 16.31 31.41
N LEU A 720 -16.54 16.78 32.65
CA LEU A 720 -17.50 16.18 33.58
C LEU A 720 -18.91 16.16 33.00
N SER A 721 -19.35 17.25 32.37
CA SER A 721 -20.68 17.32 31.74
C SER A 721 -20.83 16.28 30.62
N ARG A 722 -19.80 16.13 29.77
CA ARG A 722 -19.78 15.16 28.66
C ARG A 722 -19.73 13.72 29.15
N LEU A 723 -18.93 13.42 30.16
CA LEU A 723 -18.90 12.07 30.76
C LEU A 723 -20.23 11.71 31.40
N SER A 724 -20.89 12.67 32.06
CA SER A 724 -22.20 12.47 32.67
C SER A 724 -23.29 12.12 31.65
N LEU A 725 -23.19 12.68 30.43
CA LEU A 725 -24.06 12.31 29.30
C LEU A 725 -23.80 10.86 28.84
N ILE A 726 -22.54 10.50 28.62
CA ILE A 726 -22.14 9.15 28.16
C ILE A 726 -22.55 8.06 29.17
N GLU A 727 -22.40 8.34 30.47
CA GLU A 727 -22.83 7.45 31.56
C GLU A 727 -24.34 7.19 31.54
N LYS A 728 -25.13 8.25 31.40
CA LYS A 728 -26.60 8.14 31.27
C LYS A 728 -27.01 7.30 30.08
N GLU A 729 -26.37 7.49 28.93
CA GLU A 729 -26.61 6.69 27.72
C GLU A 729 -26.25 5.21 27.91
N ARG A 730 -25.22 4.91 28.72
CA ARG A 730 -24.77 3.55 29.02
C ARG A 730 -25.52 2.87 30.18
N GLY A 731 -26.50 3.55 30.79
CA GLY A 731 -27.27 3.03 31.92
C GLY A 731 -26.43 2.80 33.19
N LYS A 732 -25.28 3.48 33.33
CA LYS A 732 -24.44 3.45 34.52
C LYS A 732 -24.69 4.69 35.37
N ASN A 733 -24.65 4.51 36.69
CA ASN A 733 -24.71 5.61 37.68
C ASN A 733 -23.43 5.57 38.51
N LEU A 734 -22.32 6.08 37.97
CA LEU A 734 -21.15 6.38 38.79
C LEU A 734 -21.45 7.55 39.72
N ASP A 735 -20.80 7.51 40.87
CA ASP A 735 -20.77 8.60 41.84
C ASP A 735 -20.18 9.88 41.22
N GLN A 736 -20.77 11.05 41.52
CA GLN A 736 -20.33 12.33 40.97
C GLN A 736 -18.89 12.67 41.36
N ASP A 737 -18.48 12.31 42.57
CA ASP A 737 -17.09 12.54 43.02
C ASP A 737 -16.09 11.69 42.24
N LYS A 738 -16.47 10.44 41.89
CA LYS A 738 -15.68 9.58 41.01
C LYS A 738 -15.58 10.17 39.59
N LEU A 739 -16.69 10.65 39.03
CA LEU A 739 -16.69 11.28 37.70
C LEU A 739 -15.80 12.54 37.68
N LYS A 740 -15.86 13.38 38.71
CA LYS A 740 -15.00 14.56 38.84
C LYS A 740 -13.52 14.19 38.91
N ALA A 741 -13.17 13.13 39.64
CA ALA A 741 -11.81 12.60 39.69
C ALA A 741 -11.33 12.09 38.32
N ILE A 742 -12.20 11.38 37.58
CA ILE A 742 -11.93 10.92 36.21
C ILE A 742 -11.73 12.12 35.27
N SER A 743 -12.59 13.15 35.33
CA SER A 743 -12.45 14.36 34.51
C SER A 743 -11.12 15.06 34.74
N ARG A 744 -10.72 15.24 36.01
CA ARG A 744 -9.40 15.81 36.34
C ARG A 744 -8.26 14.96 35.80
N ARG A 745 -8.37 13.63 35.90
CA ARG A 745 -7.37 12.71 35.35
C ARG A 745 -7.28 12.82 33.84
N ILE A 746 -8.40 12.88 33.12
CA ILE A 746 -8.43 13.06 31.67
C ILE A 746 -7.76 14.40 31.31
N PHE A 747 -8.17 15.49 31.94
CA PHE A 747 -7.59 16.82 31.71
C PHE A 747 -6.07 16.83 31.81
N TRP A 748 -5.51 16.36 32.94
CA TRP A 748 -4.06 16.37 33.15
C TRP A 748 -3.30 15.42 32.22
N ASN A 749 -3.88 14.25 31.90
CA ASN A 749 -3.25 13.33 30.95
C ASN A 749 -3.30 13.85 29.52
N THR A 750 -4.39 14.49 29.09
CA THR A 750 -4.46 15.15 27.78
C THR A 750 -3.38 16.21 27.66
N ASN A 751 -3.23 17.09 28.65
CA ASN A 751 -2.18 18.10 28.66
C ASN A 751 -0.77 17.49 28.67
N PHE A 752 -0.57 16.40 29.43
CA PHE A 752 0.71 15.67 29.41
C PHE A 752 1.02 15.11 28.01
N PHE A 753 0.03 14.53 27.33
CA PHE A 753 0.20 14.00 25.99
C PHE A 753 0.37 15.10 24.92
N ILE A 754 -0.13 16.32 25.14
CA ILE A 754 0.18 17.47 24.28
C ILE A 754 1.68 17.80 24.38
N LEU A 755 2.23 17.93 25.59
CA LEU A 755 3.68 18.16 25.77
C LEU A 755 4.51 17.05 25.14
N TYR A 756 4.13 15.80 25.40
CA TYR A 756 4.76 14.61 24.81
C TYR A 756 4.73 14.66 23.27
N SER A 757 3.59 15.03 22.68
CA SER A 757 3.40 15.08 21.23
C SER A 757 4.18 16.19 20.57
N ILE A 758 4.30 17.37 21.19
CA ILE A 758 5.14 18.46 20.65
C ILE A 758 6.62 18.05 20.64
N ILE A 759 7.12 17.44 21.73
CA ILE A 759 8.49 16.91 21.74
C ILE A 759 8.69 15.85 20.64
N ASN A 760 7.74 14.93 20.47
CA ASN A 760 7.80 13.96 19.38
C ASN A 760 7.78 14.62 18.00
N LYS A 761 6.98 15.67 17.83
CA LYS A 761 6.92 16.41 16.56
C LYS A 761 8.27 17.03 16.24
N ILE A 762 8.95 17.65 17.20
CA ILE A 762 10.32 18.17 17.01
C ILE A 762 11.28 17.05 16.60
N ILE A 763 11.25 15.90 17.30
CA ILE A 763 12.12 14.74 17.03
C ILE A 763 11.95 14.26 15.58
N HIS A 764 10.72 14.11 15.09
CA HIS A 764 10.45 13.59 13.75
C HIS A 764 10.62 14.65 12.66
N SER A 765 10.26 15.91 12.91
CA SER A 765 10.45 17.00 11.94
C SER A 765 11.93 17.31 11.72
N LEU A 766 12.73 17.47 12.77
CA LEU A 766 14.12 17.96 12.67
C LEU A 766 15.20 16.89 12.83
N GLY A 767 14.87 15.75 13.42
CA GLY A 767 15.85 14.70 13.69
C GLY A 767 16.36 14.00 12.43
N SER A 768 17.62 13.59 12.46
CA SER A 768 18.24 12.69 11.48
C SER A 768 19.55 12.15 12.04
N ASP A 769 19.91 10.94 11.63
CA ASP A 769 21.24 10.35 11.88
C ASP A 769 22.38 11.20 11.28
N LYS A 770 22.16 11.81 10.11
CA LYS A 770 23.10 12.70 9.41
C LYS A 770 23.37 14.02 10.15
N LEU A 771 22.51 14.41 11.09
CA LEU A 771 22.58 15.69 11.80
C LEU A 771 23.12 15.58 13.23
N THR A 772 23.63 14.40 13.63
CA THR A 772 24.07 14.12 15.01
C THR A 772 24.87 15.26 15.64
N ALA A 773 25.97 15.68 14.98
CA ALA A 773 26.89 16.65 15.56
C ALA A 773 26.23 18.04 15.73
N ILE A 774 25.29 18.37 14.84
CA ILE A 774 24.49 19.61 14.89
C ILE A 774 23.57 19.57 16.11
N ILE A 775 22.84 18.46 16.27
CA ILE A 775 21.92 18.23 17.39
C ILE A 775 22.66 18.30 18.73
N GLU A 776 23.82 17.63 18.84
CA GLU A 776 24.65 17.69 20.05
C GLU A 776 25.07 19.13 20.34
N THR A 777 25.64 19.82 19.35
CA THR A 777 26.13 21.19 19.51
C THR A 777 25.03 22.14 19.98
N VAL A 778 23.86 22.12 19.32
CA VAL A 778 22.75 23.03 19.65
C VAL A 778 22.12 22.68 20.99
N CYS A 779 21.77 21.40 21.22
CA CYS A 779 21.08 20.99 22.44
C CYS A 779 21.97 21.13 23.69
N ASP A 780 23.26 20.80 23.59
CA ASP A 780 24.19 20.92 24.73
C ASP A 780 24.49 22.39 25.04
N LYS A 781 24.53 23.26 24.02
CA LYS A 781 24.66 24.72 24.21
C LYS A 781 23.43 25.33 24.90
N LYS A 782 22.22 24.86 24.57
CA LYS A 782 20.97 25.31 25.23
C LYS A 782 20.90 24.85 26.68
N GLY A 783 21.27 23.59 26.94
CA GLY A 783 21.36 23.05 28.30
C GLY A 783 20.02 22.94 29.07
N THR A 784 18.88 23.01 28.38
CA THR A 784 17.55 22.93 29.02
C THR A 784 17.00 21.50 29.07
N PRO A 785 16.07 21.18 29.99
CA PRO A 785 15.36 19.90 29.99
C PRO A 785 14.69 19.59 28.65
N ALA A 786 14.07 20.58 28.00
CA ALA A 786 13.50 20.46 26.66
C ALA A 786 14.53 19.96 25.63
N ALA A 787 15.67 20.66 25.52
CA ALA A 787 16.72 20.32 24.57
C ALA A 787 17.31 18.92 24.84
N PHE A 788 17.44 18.55 26.11
CA PHE A 788 17.89 17.22 26.53
C PHE A 788 16.93 16.11 26.09
N LEU A 789 15.62 16.28 26.29
CA LEU A 789 14.59 15.35 25.84
C LEU A 789 14.60 15.17 24.32
N ILE A 790 14.74 16.27 23.57
CA ILE A 790 14.79 16.27 22.11
C ILE A 790 16.03 15.52 21.61
N LYS A 791 17.23 15.87 22.11
CA LYS A 791 18.49 15.21 21.75
C LYS A 791 18.42 13.69 21.96
N HIS A 792 18.04 13.27 23.16
CA HIS A 792 17.97 11.84 23.47
C HIS A 792 16.82 11.13 22.75
N GLY A 793 15.70 11.82 22.50
CA GLY A 793 14.63 11.32 21.66
C GLY A 793 15.08 11.03 20.22
N ILE A 794 15.82 11.96 19.61
CA ILE A 794 16.41 11.79 18.28
C ILE A 794 17.39 10.60 18.28
N PHE A 795 18.24 10.45 19.30
CA PHE A 795 19.15 9.31 19.38
C PHE A 795 18.44 7.96 19.54
N MET A 796 17.39 7.91 20.35
CA MET A 796 16.60 6.70 20.53
C MET A 796 15.89 6.28 19.22
N TRP A 797 15.41 7.25 18.43
CA TRP A 797 14.73 6.97 17.15
C TRP A 797 15.72 6.69 16.01
N TYR A 798 16.61 7.62 15.68
CA TYR A 798 17.41 7.54 14.46
C TYR A 798 18.67 6.68 14.60
N LYS A 799 19.23 6.57 15.82
CA LYS A 799 20.41 5.73 16.07
C LYS A 799 20.10 4.41 16.74
N LYS A 800 18.85 4.18 17.14
CA LYS A 800 18.44 3.00 17.91
C LYS A 800 19.28 2.81 19.18
N ASN A 801 19.77 3.92 19.75
CA ASN A 801 20.73 3.91 20.84
C ASN A 801 20.14 4.56 22.09
N LEU A 802 19.88 3.74 23.11
CA LEU A 802 19.48 4.19 24.43
C LEU A 802 20.73 4.48 25.29
N GLN A 803 21.14 5.74 25.35
CA GLN A 803 22.25 6.21 26.18
C GLN A 803 21.87 6.28 27.67
N LEU A 804 21.49 5.14 28.26
CA LEU A 804 20.86 5.04 29.58
C LEU A 804 21.65 5.74 30.70
N ASP A 805 22.98 5.57 30.72
CA ASP A 805 23.81 6.15 31.78
C ASP A 805 23.80 7.68 31.70
N HIS A 806 23.95 8.24 30.49
CA HIS A 806 23.85 9.68 30.23
C HIS A 806 22.47 10.25 30.57
N ILE A 807 21.41 9.52 30.22
CA ILE A 807 20.03 9.87 30.56
C ILE A 807 19.85 9.92 32.08
N THR A 808 20.35 8.91 32.79
CA THR A 808 20.20 8.80 34.26
C THR A 808 20.97 9.91 34.98
N ASP A 809 22.12 10.33 34.46
CA ASP A 809 22.91 11.40 35.06
C ASP A 809 22.32 12.79 34.76
N GLY A 810 21.80 13.01 33.55
CA GLY A 810 21.17 14.29 33.18
C GLY A 810 19.92 14.62 33.99
N ILE A 811 19.05 13.64 34.26
CA ILE A 811 17.81 13.87 35.03
C ILE A 811 18.02 14.11 36.54
N LYS A 812 19.25 13.94 37.03
CA LYS A 812 19.59 14.26 38.43
C LYS A 812 19.75 15.76 38.66
N SER A 813 19.83 16.57 37.60
CA SER A 813 19.84 18.03 37.72
C SER A 813 18.58 18.51 38.45
N ASP A 814 18.73 19.47 39.36
CA ASP A 814 17.64 20.03 40.15
C ASP A 814 16.63 20.83 39.28
N ASP A 815 17.04 21.23 38.08
CA ASP A 815 16.22 22.00 37.13
C ASP A 815 15.18 21.14 36.39
N PHE A 816 15.30 19.81 36.42
CA PHE A 816 14.36 18.90 35.75
C PHE A 816 13.04 18.77 36.52
N SER A 817 11.94 19.20 35.89
CA SER A 817 10.58 18.95 36.40
C SER A 817 10.22 17.46 36.45
N GLU A 818 9.30 17.08 37.32
CA GLU A 818 8.82 15.69 37.39
C GLU A 818 8.02 15.29 36.14
N ILE A 819 7.29 16.24 35.54
CA ILE A 819 6.63 16.04 34.25
C ILE A 819 7.65 15.77 33.13
N ALA A 820 8.76 16.51 33.05
CA ALA A 820 9.82 16.24 32.08
C ALA A 820 10.45 14.85 32.27
N LYS A 821 10.69 14.43 33.52
CA LYS A 821 11.16 13.07 33.84
C LYS A 821 10.15 12.02 33.37
N ASN A 822 8.85 12.27 33.54
CA ASN A 822 7.80 11.37 33.05
C ASN A 822 7.74 11.29 31.53
N ILE A 823 7.90 12.40 30.80
CA ILE A 823 8.02 12.40 29.33
C ILE A 823 9.18 11.49 28.90
N LEU A 824 10.34 11.63 29.54
CA LEU A 824 11.51 10.78 29.26
C LEU A 824 11.25 9.31 29.53
N ARG A 825 10.62 8.98 30.67
CA ARG A 825 10.26 7.59 31.02
C ARG A 825 9.34 6.98 29.95
N HIS A 826 8.35 7.72 29.45
CA HIS A 826 7.49 7.25 28.35
C HIS A 826 8.29 7.03 27.06
N ARG A 827 9.19 7.95 26.70
CA ARG A 827 10.07 7.77 25.51
C ARG A 827 10.94 6.52 25.63
N VAL A 828 11.52 6.26 26.80
CA VAL A 828 12.32 5.05 27.03
C VAL A 828 11.47 3.79 26.96
N ALA A 829 10.26 3.80 27.53
CA ALA A 829 9.33 2.69 27.44
C ALA A 829 8.93 2.42 25.98
N ASP A 830 8.59 3.45 25.21
CA ASP A 830 8.29 3.33 23.78
C ASP A 830 9.49 2.81 22.98
N HIS A 831 10.70 3.31 23.24
CA HIS A 831 11.92 2.74 22.64
C HIS A 831 12.03 1.23 22.89
N CYS A 832 11.71 0.76 24.10
CA CYS A 832 11.72 -0.67 24.42
C CYS A 832 10.60 -1.46 23.73
N ARG A 833 9.48 -0.82 23.36
CA ARG A 833 8.33 -1.44 22.70
C ARG A 833 8.60 -1.72 21.23
N ILE A 834 9.29 -0.82 20.53
CA ILE A 834 9.51 -0.90 19.07
C ILE A 834 10.92 -1.32 18.67
N HIS A 835 11.82 -1.61 19.63
CA HIS A 835 13.17 -2.09 19.37
C HIS A 835 13.49 -3.37 20.16
N SER A 836 14.45 -4.14 19.64
CA SER A 836 14.96 -5.32 20.32
C SER A 836 15.85 -4.90 21.48
N VAL A 837 15.33 -5.00 22.70
CA VAL A 837 16.05 -4.74 23.96
C VAL A 837 16.12 -6.02 24.78
N SER A 838 17.32 -6.39 25.23
CA SER A 838 17.53 -7.63 25.99
C SER A 838 16.88 -7.56 27.37
N PHE A 839 16.55 -8.73 27.96
CA PHE A 839 15.99 -8.78 29.32
C PHE A 839 16.91 -8.10 30.36
N LYS A 840 18.22 -8.29 30.24
CA LYS A 840 19.23 -7.65 31.11
C LYS A 840 19.20 -6.13 31.00
N GLU A 841 19.06 -5.59 29.79
CA GLU A 841 18.93 -4.15 29.57
C GLU A 841 17.62 -3.61 30.11
N LYS A 842 16.48 -4.30 29.89
CA LYS A 842 15.19 -3.92 30.48
C LYS A 842 15.26 -3.85 32.02
N GLN A 843 15.92 -4.80 32.66
CA GLN A 843 16.12 -4.78 34.11
C GLN A 843 17.04 -3.63 34.57
N LYS A 844 18.07 -3.29 33.78
CA LYS A 844 18.92 -2.10 34.05
C LYS A 844 18.10 -0.81 33.94
N ILE A 845 17.19 -0.72 32.96
CA ILE A 845 16.29 0.43 32.76
C ILE A 845 15.32 0.56 33.94
N GLU A 846 14.64 -0.52 34.32
CA GLU A 846 13.72 -0.57 35.45
C GLU A 846 14.38 -0.05 36.73
N ASN A 847 15.59 -0.54 37.04
CA ASN A 847 16.32 -0.14 38.25
C ASN A 847 16.81 1.32 38.22
N LYS A 848 17.22 1.84 37.06
CA LYS A 848 17.81 3.19 36.97
C LYS A 848 16.78 4.31 36.81
N LEU A 849 15.67 4.04 36.13
CA LEU A 849 14.65 5.04 35.80
C LEU A 849 13.33 4.85 36.55
N SER A 850 13.23 3.79 37.37
CA SER A 850 12.04 3.42 38.14
C SER A 850 10.80 3.22 37.26
N ILE A 851 10.99 2.63 36.06
CA ILE A 851 9.91 2.31 35.13
C ILE A 851 9.49 0.85 35.40
N PRO A 852 8.28 0.60 35.93
CA PRO A 852 7.89 -0.74 36.32
C PRO A 852 7.71 -1.66 35.11
N SER A 853 8.07 -2.94 35.28
CA SER A 853 7.83 -4.03 34.32
C SER A 853 6.41 -4.65 34.42
N ILE A 854 5.72 -4.39 35.53
CA ILE A 854 4.34 -4.82 35.79
C ILE A 854 3.49 -3.56 36.00
N LYS A 855 2.34 -3.49 35.32
CA LYS A 855 1.34 -2.44 35.56
C LYS A 855 0.85 -2.57 37.00
N LEU A 856 1.42 -1.80 37.92
CA LEU A 856 0.92 -1.74 39.30
C LEU A 856 -0.49 -1.13 39.22
N LEU A 857 -1.51 -1.96 39.38
CA LEU A 857 -2.85 -1.47 39.70
C LEU A 857 -2.70 -0.69 41.01
N LYS A 858 -2.72 0.64 40.95
CA LYS A 858 -2.84 1.44 42.17
C LYS A 858 -4.15 1.02 42.83
N VAL A 859 -4.11 0.81 44.15
CA VAL A 859 -5.27 0.43 44.99
C VAL A 859 -6.43 1.39 44.69
N GLY A 860 -7.41 0.92 43.92
CA GLY A 860 -8.47 1.72 43.31
C GLY A 860 -9.03 1.10 42.02
N ASP A 861 -8.21 0.35 41.27
CA ASP A 861 -8.64 -0.38 40.06
C ASP A 861 -9.23 -1.78 40.37
N GLN A 862 -9.55 -2.09 41.64
CA GLN A 862 -10.08 -3.41 42.05
C GLN A 862 -11.60 -3.58 41.93
N GLU A 863 -12.33 -2.61 41.38
CA GLU A 863 -13.75 -2.78 41.08
C GLU A 863 -14.07 -2.28 39.66
N ASN A 864 -13.91 -3.16 38.68
CA ASN A 864 -14.74 -3.24 37.48
C ASN A 864 -14.64 -4.63 36.85
#